data_AF-A0A915P7S1-F1
#
_entry.id   AF-A0A915P7S1-F1
#
_cell.length_a   1.000
_cell.length_b   1.000
_cell.length_c   1.000
_cell.angle_alpha   90.00
_cell.angle_beta   90.00
_cell.angle_gamma   90.00
#
_symmetry.space_group_name_H-M   'P 1'
#
loop_
_entity.id
_entity.type
_entity.pdbx_description
1 polymer ?
#
loop_
_entity_poly.entity_id
_entity_poly.type
_entity_poly.pdbx_seq_one_letter_code
_entity_poly.pdbx_strand_id
1 'polypeptide(L)'
;MTRIVLPGDFITDNFLVVSTQAPRLVGYGLQKREDGIYAVNAGILHEHDNKLWLNTSMKRYIPHSGDRVLGTVTAKVGDIFRVDIGGPDLALLNYTSFEGATKRNRPNVKVGDLIYGQIILTSKHFEPELSCVDSESRARGMGVISTPGLVFSVTLSHARNLLKENDQIIPALGKELKFEITIGVNGRIWVGGEHSTTITVQRVIIDSETTFSSNIPLLIKNALHGIFTNSDEKHFNAENGQYLELYNFFLAVFILAVMGTWLHDFYIYGKYPHSSFMAFPLEFYPIPSNNAYMVNYGCFIITCENTRIAMKVHSFVRENFCTNPTKMSTKTSEQSCASGKDSDVSEGVVDPQISTSTPSWKHFVYFMFCPALLYRHSYPMSQTRSWRKVFNHFLHCLASIYAVNISFTQVVIPLFSRIRYGEDGLYLVLLTAIFPSIIPGSVCLFIGIFYGLLHSWLSMFAEAMYFADRHFYSVNITGSNLFKNSTNWWSSRNMAYYYRSWNLVVHEWLYTYIYRDISNLVDFQKKYFKLGSTTFGNALAQMSVFFISAVFHEYWFTVGLRMFYPIIFFLYFVIGGIIFLLSNLIKKPSSTWNVVLWWNLMLGTGIFFACYASEWYARQKCSKIYENNLLDLLIPRVWDCQHRLK
;
A
#
# COMPACT_ATOMS: atom_id res chain seq x y z
N MET A 1 51.79 -13.59 -17.40
CA MET A 1 51.31 -14.73 -16.58
C MET A 1 50.94 -14.20 -15.21
N THR A 2 49.73 -14.45 -14.71
CA THR A 2 49.33 -14.10 -13.34
C THR A 2 49.91 -15.10 -12.36
N ARG A 3 50.98 -14.74 -11.65
CA ARG A 3 51.58 -15.59 -10.60
C ARG A 3 50.86 -15.31 -9.28
N ILE A 4 50.23 -16.34 -8.71
CA ILE A 4 49.67 -16.28 -7.36
C ILE A 4 50.81 -16.61 -6.38
N VAL A 5 50.93 -15.82 -5.32
CA VAL A 5 51.91 -16.04 -4.25
C VAL A 5 51.20 -16.15 -2.91
N LEU A 6 51.76 -16.96 -2.02
CA LEU A 6 51.30 -17.18 -0.65
C LEU A 6 52.25 -16.51 0.36
N PRO A 7 51.80 -16.23 1.58
CA PRO A 7 52.66 -15.74 2.65
C PRO A 7 53.85 -16.68 2.89
N GLY A 8 55.05 -16.13 2.90
CA GLY A 8 56.29 -16.88 3.04
C GLY A 8 56.96 -17.25 1.71
N ASP A 9 56.26 -17.13 0.59
CA ASP A 9 56.84 -17.40 -0.73
C ASP A 9 57.97 -16.41 -1.04
N PHE A 10 59.06 -16.96 -1.58
CA PHE A 10 60.20 -16.21 -2.05
C PHE A 10 60.04 -15.84 -3.53
N ILE A 11 60.17 -14.55 -3.86
CA ILE A 11 59.79 -14.03 -5.17
C ILE A 11 60.97 -13.95 -6.15
N THR A 12 62.17 -13.56 -5.70
CA THR A 12 63.36 -13.37 -6.58
C THR A 12 64.70 -13.44 -5.84
N ASP A 13 65.67 -14.19 -6.41
CA ASP A 13 67.07 -14.37 -5.98
C ASP A 13 68.08 -13.36 -6.59
N ASN A 14 67.66 -12.50 -7.51
CA ASN A 14 68.61 -11.70 -8.31
C ASN A 14 69.09 -10.40 -7.61
N PHE A 15 69.53 -10.48 -6.35
CA PHE A 15 70.32 -9.42 -5.70
C PHE A 15 71.83 -9.56 -5.93
N LEU A 16 72.31 -10.64 -6.57
CA LEU A 16 73.74 -10.88 -6.81
C LEU A 16 74.28 -10.41 -8.18
N VAL A 17 73.57 -9.53 -8.90
CA VAL A 17 74.18 -8.80 -10.00
C VAL A 17 74.05 -7.31 -9.74
N VAL A 18 75.16 -6.73 -9.26
CA VAL A 18 75.49 -5.32 -9.42
C VAL A 18 75.30 -4.96 -10.90
N SER A 19 74.15 -4.38 -11.23
CA SER A 19 73.83 -3.90 -12.58
C SER A 19 72.89 -2.71 -12.43
N THR A 20 73.47 -1.53 -12.24
CA THR A 20 73.13 -0.23 -12.91
C THR A 20 71.67 0.13 -13.22
N GLN A 21 70.67 -0.45 -12.57
CA GLN A 21 69.26 -0.11 -12.71
C GLN A 21 68.69 0.29 -11.35
N ALA A 22 67.88 1.35 -11.33
CA ALA A 22 67.31 1.99 -10.16
C ALA A 22 66.72 0.97 -9.14
N PRO A 23 66.78 1.26 -7.83
CA PRO A 23 66.25 0.36 -6.80
C PRO A 23 64.78 0.04 -7.07
N ARG A 24 64.44 -1.26 -7.15
CA ARG A 24 63.05 -1.71 -7.32
C ARG A 24 62.21 -1.29 -6.11
N LEU A 25 61.09 -0.61 -6.38
CA LEU A 25 60.17 -0.14 -5.33
C LEU A 25 59.29 -1.31 -4.89
N VAL A 26 59.44 -1.72 -3.63
CA VAL A 26 58.62 -2.77 -3.02
C VAL A 26 57.32 -2.16 -2.52
N GLY A 27 56.20 -2.61 -3.06
CA GLY A 27 54.85 -2.16 -2.75
C GLY A 27 54.11 -3.07 -1.78
N TYR A 28 52.79 -2.88 -1.71
CA TYR A 28 51.91 -3.53 -0.74
C TYR A 28 51.97 -5.07 -0.79
N GLY A 29 51.97 -5.69 0.40
CA GLY A 29 51.95 -7.15 0.56
C GLY A 29 53.31 -7.84 0.43
N LEU A 30 54.38 -7.09 0.17
CA LEU A 30 55.75 -7.58 0.05
C LEU A 30 56.64 -6.97 1.13
N GLN A 31 57.60 -7.74 1.64
CA GLN A 31 58.58 -7.27 2.60
C GLN A 31 59.99 -7.61 2.14
N LYS A 32 60.86 -6.60 2.11
CA LYS A 32 62.29 -6.78 1.88
C LYS A 32 62.96 -7.22 3.18
N ARG A 33 63.65 -8.36 3.14
CA ARG A 33 64.60 -8.83 4.16
C ARG A 33 66.01 -8.78 3.57
N GLU A 34 67.03 -9.04 4.39
CA GLU A 34 68.44 -9.03 3.96
C GLU A 34 68.69 -10.00 2.80
N ASP A 35 68.04 -11.17 2.84
CA ASP A 35 68.22 -12.25 1.85
C ASP A 35 67.31 -12.16 0.61
N GLY A 36 66.41 -11.17 0.54
CA GLY A 36 65.51 -11.00 -0.62
C GLY A 36 64.11 -10.49 -0.29
N ILE A 37 63.19 -10.63 -1.24
CA ILE A 37 61.80 -10.14 -1.14
C ILE A 37 60.85 -11.32 -0.91
N TYR A 38 60.11 -11.24 0.19
CA TYR A 38 59.13 -12.25 0.61
C TYR A 38 57.72 -11.70 0.50
N ALA A 39 56.78 -12.56 0.12
CA ALA A 39 55.35 -12.27 0.21
C ALA A 39 54.89 -12.35 1.68
N VAL A 40 54.23 -11.31 2.18
CA VAL A 40 53.61 -11.30 3.51
C VAL A 40 52.13 -11.69 3.43
N ASN A 41 51.49 -11.37 2.32
CA ASN A 41 50.07 -11.61 2.09
C ASN A 41 49.85 -12.54 0.90
N ALA A 42 48.74 -13.29 0.88
CA ALA A 42 48.32 -14.04 -0.29
C ALA A 42 47.74 -13.11 -1.35
N GLY A 43 48.17 -13.23 -2.61
CA GLY A 43 47.62 -12.40 -3.69
C GLY A 43 48.25 -12.66 -5.05
N ILE A 44 47.79 -11.88 -6.03
CA ILE A 44 48.33 -11.92 -7.39
C ILE A 44 49.49 -10.94 -7.47
N LEU A 45 50.67 -11.43 -7.88
CA LEU A 45 51.86 -10.61 -8.06
C LEU A 45 51.74 -9.77 -9.33
N HIS A 46 51.90 -8.45 -9.17
CA HIS A 46 52.00 -7.49 -10.26
C HIS A 46 53.38 -6.83 -10.27
N GLU A 47 53.95 -6.71 -11.47
CA GLU A 47 55.20 -6.02 -11.73
C GLU A 47 54.94 -4.99 -12.84
N HIS A 48 55.21 -3.72 -12.57
CA HIS A 48 55.08 -2.62 -13.53
C HIS A 48 56.13 -1.56 -13.21
N ASP A 49 56.89 -1.08 -14.20
CA ASP A 49 57.90 -0.01 -14.07
C ASP A 49 58.80 -0.13 -12.83
N ASN A 50 59.46 -1.28 -12.63
CA ASN A 50 60.31 -1.58 -11.46
C ASN A 50 59.60 -1.49 -10.08
N LYS A 51 58.26 -1.45 -10.05
CA LYS A 51 57.44 -1.58 -8.85
C LYS A 51 56.82 -2.97 -8.77
N LEU A 52 56.98 -3.61 -7.61
CA LEU A 52 56.43 -4.94 -7.32
C LEU A 52 55.38 -4.81 -6.22
N TRP A 53 54.17 -5.32 -6.42
CA TRP A 53 53.15 -5.35 -5.37
C TRP A 53 52.20 -6.54 -5.51
N LEU A 54 51.51 -6.87 -4.42
CA LEU A 54 50.47 -7.88 -4.41
C LEU A 54 49.09 -7.23 -4.50
N ASN A 55 48.27 -7.71 -5.43
CA ASN A 55 46.85 -7.43 -5.42
C ASN A 55 46.17 -8.45 -4.49
N THR A 56 45.84 -7.99 -3.29
CA THR A 56 45.21 -8.79 -2.24
C THR A 56 43.79 -8.29 -1.98
N SER A 57 42.82 -9.18 -1.91
CA SER A 57 41.45 -8.81 -1.52
C SER A 57 41.36 -8.68 0.00
N MET A 58 41.36 -7.45 0.49
CA MET A 58 41.23 -7.12 1.91
C MET A 58 40.17 -6.02 2.10
N LYS A 59 39.58 -5.96 3.29
CA LYS A 59 38.64 -4.89 3.68
C LYS A 59 39.27 -3.81 4.55
N ARG A 60 40.33 -4.14 5.31
CA ARG A 60 40.98 -3.19 6.22
C ARG A 60 42.01 -2.36 5.47
N TYR A 61 41.87 -1.05 5.50
CA TYR A 61 42.78 -0.11 4.85
C TYR A 61 44.04 0.14 5.70
N ILE A 62 45.18 0.29 5.04
CA ILE A 62 46.45 0.70 5.64
C ILE A 62 46.91 1.93 4.86
N PRO A 63 47.14 3.08 5.54
CA PRO A 63 47.49 4.31 4.86
C PRO A 63 48.86 4.24 4.19
N HIS A 64 48.94 4.68 2.93
CA HIS A 64 50.20 4.90 2.21
C HIS A 64 50.29 6.34 1.71
N SER A 65 51.50 6.91 1.70
CA SER A 65 51.75 8.23 1.14
C SER A 65 51.38 8.27 -0.35
N GLY A 66 50.62 9.30 -0.73
CA GLY A 66 50.10 9.50 -2.07
C GLY A 66 48.69 8.96 -2.30
N ASP A 67 48.13 8.15 -1.40
CA ASP A 67 46.80 7.57 -1.59
C ASP A 67 45.70 8.62 -1.44
N ARG A 68 44.74 8.60 -2.37
CA ARG A 68 43.52 9.43 -2.31
C ARG A 68 42.40 8.66 -1.62
N VAL A 69 41.88 9.22 -0.54
CA VAL A 69 40.96 8.54 0.37
C VAL A 69 39.75 9.39 0.71
N LEU A 70 38.65 8.72 1.02
CA LEU A 70 37.47 9.33 1.61
C LEU A 70 37.48 9.13 3.12
N GLY A 71 37.27 10.19 3.88
CA GLY A 71 37.22 10.12 5.33
C GLY A 71 36.14 10.99 5.94
N THR A 72 35.68 10.63 7.13
CA THR A 72 34.62 11.37 7.84
C THR A 72 35.21 12.11 9.03
N VAL A 73 34.89 13.39 9.17
CA VAL A 73 35.40 14.22 10.28
C VAL A 73 34.80 13.75 11.60
N THR A 74 35.63 13.25 12.51
CA THR A 74 35.20 12.74 13.83
C THR A 74 35.23 13.82 14.90
N ALA A 75 36.27 14.67 14.87
CA ALA A 75 36.46 15.70 15.88
C ALA A 75 37.24 16.89 15.34
N LYS A 76 37.02 18.06 15.93
CA LYS A 76 37.78 19.29 15.69
C LYS A 76 38.50 19.69 16.97
N VAL A 77 39.83 19.73 16.95
CA VAL A 77 40.66 20.12 18.09
C VAL A 77 41.53 21.30 17.68
N GLY A 78 41.14 22.50 18.10
CA GLY A 78 41.81 23.74 17.74
C GLY A 78 41.85 23.96 16.22
N ASP A 79 43.06 23.88 15.68
CA ASP A 79 43.37 24.09 14.27
C ASP A 79 43.46 22.77 13.46
N ILE A 80 43.28 21.61 14.12
CA ILE A 80 43.40 20.30 13.49
C ILE A 80 42.05 19.57 13.51
N PHE A 81 41.68 18.95 12.40
CA PHE A 81 40.55 18.06 12.26
C PHE A 81 41.04 16.60 12.32
N ARG A 82 40.39 15.77 13.12
CA ARG A 82 40.59 14.32 13.12
C ARG A 82 39.60 13.67 12.17
N VAL A 83 40.11 12.91 11.21
CA VAL A 83 39.34 12.32 10.11
C VAL A 83 39.47 10.80 10.15
N ASP A 84 38.35 10.09 10.20
CA ASP A 84 38.33 8.63 10.09
C ASP A 84 38.45 8.20 8.63
N ILE A 85 39.58 7.58 8.29
CA ILE A 85 39.90 7.03 6.96
C ILE A 85 39.70 5.50 6.88
N GLY A 86 39.22 4.85 7.94
CA GLY A 86 39.10 3.38 8.01
C GLY A 86 40.43 2.65 8.19
N GLY A 87 41.46 3.36 8.65
CA GLY A 87 42.78 2.82 9.01
C GLY A 87 42.88 2.40 10.48
N PRO A 88 44.08 2.03 10.97
CA PRO A 88 44.32 1.77 12.39
C PRO A 88 44.18 3.03 13.25
N ASP A 89 44.68 4.17 12.74
CA ASP A 89 44.68 5.47 13.43
C ASP A 89 43.84 6.50 12.67
N LEU A 90 43.38 7.54 13.37
CA LEU A 90 42.68 8.68 12.77
C LEU A 90 43.68 9.58 12.04
N ALA A 91 43.30 10.09 10.87
CA ALA A 91 44.14 11.01 10.12
C ALA A 91 44.01 12.43 10.65
N LEU A 92 45.11 13.19 10.61
CA LEU A 92 45.17 14.59 10.98
C LEU A 92 45.06 15.46 9.73
N LEU A 93 44.14 16.42 9.74
CA LEU A 93 43.95 17.40 8.67
C LEU A 93 44.04 18.81 9.24
N ASN A 94 45.00 19.60 8.75
CA ASN A 94 45.16 20.99 9.17
C ASN A 94 44.20 21.91 8.37
N TYR A 95 43.67 22.96 9.00
CA TYR A 95 42.83 23.95 8.30
C TYR A 95 43.56 24.65 7.15
N THR A 96 44.89 24.74 7.18
CA THR A 96 45.70 25.32 6.09
C THR A 96 45.78 24.41 4.86
N SER A 97 45.43 23.13 5.00
CA SER A 97 45.54 22.14 3.92
C SER A 97 44.31 22.13 3.00
N PHE A 98 43.63 23.26 2.90
CA PHE A 98 42.51 23.52 1.99
C PHE A 98 42.87 24.68 1.05
N GLU A 99 42.32 24.66 -0.16
CA GLU A 99 42.58 25.70 -1.14
C GLU A 99 42.11 27.08 -0.64
N GLY A 100 43.03 28.06 -0.66
CA GLY A 100 42.73 29.43 -0.21
C GLY A 100 42.55 29.62 1.30
N ALA A 101 42.85 28.60 2.12
CA ALA A 101 42.71 28.70 3.56
C ALA A 101 43.83 29.48 4.23
N THR A 102 43.46 30.47 5.06
CA THR A 102 44.39 31.27 5.86
C THR A 102 43.83 31.46 7.28
N LYS A 103 44.63 31.99 8.22
CA LYS A 103 44.13 32.31 9.58
C LYS A 103 42.89 33.22 9.57
N ARG A 104 42.74 34.07 8.54
CA ARG A 104 41.60 34.98 8.36
C ARG A 104 40.42 34.32 7.64
N ASN A 105 40.68 33.43 6.68
CA ASN A 105 39.67 32.70 5.92
C ASN A 105 39.73 31.20 6.26
N ARG A 106 38.97 30.78 7.28
CA ARG A 106 38.95 29.38 7.74
C ARG A 106 37.92 28.55 6.96
N PRO A 107 38.25 27.32 6.54
CA PRO A 107 37.32 26.44 5.85
C PRO A 107 36.16 26.03 6.77
N ASN A 108 34.95 25.95 6.21
CA ASN A 108 33.75 25.59 6.94
C ASN A 108 33.58 24.06 6.99
N VAL A 109 34.32 23.42 7.91
CA VAL A 109 34.27 21.96 8.13
C VAL A 109 33.60 21.67 9.48
N LYS A 110 32.56 20.84 9.47
CA LYS A 110 31.82 20.38 10.64
C LYS A 110 32.12 18.91 10.96
N VAL A 111 31.86 18.53 12.20
CA VAL A 111 31.92 17.11 12.61
C VAL A 111 30.82 16.35 11.89
N GLY A 112 31.18 15.23 11.26
CA GLY A 112 30.30 14.44 10.39
C GLY A 112 30.47 14.70 8.89
N ASP A 113 31.18 15.76 8.49
CA ASP A 113 31.40 16.04 7.08
C ASP A 113 32.31 14.98 6.42
N LEU A 114 32.06 14.72 5.14
CA LEU A 114 32.86 13.80 4.32
C LEU A 114 33.93 14.58 3.56
N ILE A 115 35.16 14.11 3.62
CA ILE A 115 36.34 14.74 3.02
C ILE A 115 36.98 13.79 2.02
N TYR A 116 37.28 14.30 0.84
CA TYR A 116 38.15 13.66 -0.13
C TYR A 116 39.53 14.32 -0.09
N GLY A 117 40.56 13.57 0.25
CA GLY A 117 41.92 14.11 0.39
C GLY A 117 43.00 13.08 0.08
N GLN A 118 44.24 13.55 0.04
CA GLN A 118 45.43 12.75 -0.22
C GLN A 118 46.27 12.62 1.05
N ILE A 119 46.78 11.42 1.30
CA ILE A 119 47.72 11.18 2.40
C ILE A 119 49.10 11.71 1.99
N ILE A 120 49.64 12.65 2.76
CA ILE A 120 50.99 13.19 2.50
C ILE A 120 52.01 12.33 3.23
N LEU A 121 51.89 12.27 4.55
CA LEU A 121 52.85 11.63 5.43
C LEU A 121 52.19 10.46 6.14
N THR A 122 52.83 9.31 6.09
CA THR A 122 52.49 8.17 6.94
C THR A 122 53.75 7.56 7.50
N SER A 123 53.71 7.23 8.79
CA SER A 123 54.77 6.49 9.46
C SER A 123 54.11 5.45 10.37
N LYS A 124 54.81 4.36 10.64
CA LYS A 124 54.33 3.32 11.56
C LYS A 124 54.13 3.83 12.99
N HIS A 125 54.79 4.93 13.36
CA HIS A 125 54.82 5.46 14.72
C HIS A 125 54.03 6.76 14.89
N PHE A 126 53.51 7.34 13.81
CA PHE A 126 52.81 8.63 13.84
C PHE A 126 51.46 8.53 13.12
N GLU A 127 50.48 9.30 13.60
CA GLU A 127 49.18 9.43 12.95
C GLU A 127 49.34 9.96 11.51
N PRO A 128 48.60 9.42 10.53
CA PRO A 128 48.75 9.83 9.14
C PRO A 128 48.25 11.26 8.91
N GLU A 129 48.97 12.03 8.09
CA GLU A 129 48.59 13.40 7.73
C GLU A 129 47.85 13.43 6.39
N LEU A 130 46.68 14.05 6.39
CA LEU A 130 45.81 14.24 5.23
C LEU A 130 45.90 15.69 4.72
N SER A 131 45.87 15.86 3.40
CA SER A 131 45.78 17.17 2.75
C SER A 131 44.71 17.17 1.67
N CYS A 132 44.00 18.28 1.52
CA CYS A 132 43.03 18.51 0.45
C CYS A 132 43.61 19.41 -0.66
N VAL A 133 44.93 19.62 -0.68
CA VAL A 133 45.63 20.36 -1.73
C VAL A 133 46.84 19.58 -2.22
N ASP A 134 47.15 19.72 -3.51
CA ASP A 134 48.36 19.20 -4.13
C ASP A 134 49.59 20.02 -3.71
N SER A 135 50.77 19.58 -4.12
CA SER A 135 52.06 20.29 -4.04
C SER A 135 52.02 21.75 -4.53
N GLU A 136 51.18 22.06 -5.52
CA GLU A 136 50.94 23.42 -6.04
C GLU A 136 49.88 24.20 -5.25
N SER A 137 49.42 23.69 -4.09
CA SER A 137 48.36 24.29 -3.25
C SER A 137 47.00 24.47 -3.93
N ARG A 138 46.70 23.65 -4.94
CA ARG A 138 45.39 23.59 -5.63
C ARG A 138 44.61 22.36 -5.20
N ALA A 139 43.29 22.44 -5.07
CA ALA A 139 42.49 21.31 -4.60
C ALA A 139 42.32 20.19 -5.63
N ARG A 140 42.31 20.46 -6.94
CA ARG A 140 42.13 19.45 -8.02
C ARG A 140 40.97 18.46 -7.74
N GLY A 141 39.86 18.95 -7.19
CA GLY A 141 38.67 18.15 -6.82
C GLY A 141 38.69 17.53 -5.42
N MET A 142 39.73 17.78 -4.62
CA MET A 142 39.80 17.43 -3.20
C MET A 142 39.09 18.47 -2.33
N GLY A 143 38.74 18.11 -1.10
CA GLY A 143 38.04 18.97 -0.16
C GLY A 143 36.80 18.32 0.42
N VAL A 144 35.90 19.16 0.95
CA VAL A 144 34.65 18.71 1.56
C VAL A 144 33.64 18.37 0.48
N ILE A 145 33.07 17.18 0.55
CA ILE A 145 31.94 16.78 -0.28
C ILE A 145 30.69 17.37 0.37
N SER A 146 30.17 18.44 -0.23
CA SER A 146 29.02 19.20 0.29
C SER A 146 27.67 18.71 -0.22
N THR A 147 27.66 17.90 -1.28
CA THR A 147 26.46 17.37 -1.91
C THR A 147 25.91 16.16 -1.13
N PRO A 148 24.58 16.09 -0.91
CA PRO A 148 23.97 14.93 -0.28
C PRO A 148 24.15 13.72 -1.18
N GLY A 149 24.60 12.61 -0.60
CA GLY A 149 24.86 11.38 -1.32
C GLY A 149 25.01 10.20 -0.38
N LEU A 150 25.18 9.03 -0.96
CA LEU A 150 25.31 7.76 -0.24
C LEU A 150 26.78 7.36 -0.15
N VAL A 151 27.24 7.03 1.05
CA VAL A 151 28.56 6.46 1.29
C VAL A 151 28.41 4.97 1.62
N PHE A 152 29.19 4.14 0.95
CA PHE A 152 29.25 2.70 1.22
C PHE A 152 30.68 2.17 1.04
N SER A 153 30.92 0.97 1.57
CA SER A 153 32.24 0.35 1.60
C SER A 153 32.29 -0.91 0.74
N VAL A 154 33.36 -1.07 -0.04
CA VAL A 154 33.70 -2.23 -0.89
C VAL A 154 35.08 -2.77 -0.51
N THR A 155 35.50 -3.92 -1.08
CA THR A 155 36.88 -4.38 -0.90
C THR A 155 37.90 -3.47 -1.59
N LEU A 156 39.11 -3.42 -1.03
CA LEU A 156 40.19 -2.55 -1.53
C LEU A 156 40.60 -2.92 -2.96
N SER A 157 40.61 -4.21 -3.28
CA SER A 157 40.90 -4.69 -4.64
C SER A 157 39.83 -4.24 -5.63
N HIS A 158 38.56 -4.26 -5.23
CA HIS A 158 37.46 -3.78 -6.04
C HIS A 158 37.54 -2.26 -6.28
N ALA A 159 37.76 -1.45 -5.23
CA ALA A 159 37.95 0.00 -5.38
C ALA A 159 39.12 0.36 -6.30
N ARG A 160 40.25 -0.36 -6.20
CA ARG A 160 41.40 -0.19 -7.10
C ARG A 160 41.09 -0.61 -8.53
N ASN A 161 40.26 -1.63 -8.74
CA ASN A 161 39.84 -2.06 -10.07
C ASN A 161 38.92 -1.04 -10.73
N LEU A 162 38.00 -0.44 -9.99
CA LEU A 162 37.13 0.64 -10.47
C LEU A 162 37.89 1.91 -10.88
N LEU A 163 39.05 2.17 -10.27
CA LEU A 163 39.91 3.31 -10.60
C LEU A 163 40.82 3.06 -11.83
N LYS A 164 40.85 1.85 -12.41
CA LYS A 164 41.66 1.57 -13.60
C LYS A 164 41.02 2.16 -14.85
N GLU A 165 41.85 2.63 -15.79
CA GLU A 165 41.40 3.21 -17.06
C GLU A 165 40.58 2.23 -17.93
N ASN A 166 40.77 0.92 -17.75
CA ASN A 166 40.05 -0.15 -18.47
C ASN A 166 38.77 -0.63 -17.77
N ASP A 167 38.19 0.13 -16.83
CA ASP A 167 36.93 -0.27 -16.21
C ASP A 167 35.75 -0.17 -17.17
N GLN A 168 34.88 -1.19 -17.16
CA GLN A 168 33.67 -1.24 -17.98
C GLN A 168 32.44 -0.78 -17.21
N ILE A 169 32.47 -0.81 -15.88
CA ILE A 169 31.29 -0.63 -15.02
C ILE A 169 30.88 0.85 -14.95
N ILE A 170 31.80 1.73 -14.57
CA ILE A 170 31.49 3.17 -14.42
C ILE A 170 31.08 3.81 -15.75
N PRO A 171 31.79 3.59 -16.88
CA PRO A 171 31.37 4.18 -18.16
C PRO A 171 30.04 3.64 -18.67
N ALA A 172 29.72 2.36 -18.41
CA ALA A 172 28.44 1.79 -18.80
C ALA A 172 27.28 2.36 -17.97
N LEU A 173 27.46 2.56 -16.67
CA LEU A 173 26.47 3.23 -15.82
C LEU A 173 26.28 4.70 -16.20
N GLY A 174 27.38 5.41 -16.51
CA GLY A 174 27.33 6.83 -16.87
C GLY A 174 26.65 7.15 -18.21
N LYS A 175 26.52 6.16 -19.11
CA LYS A 175 25.75 6.30 -20.35
C LYS A 175 24.24 6.41 -20.10
N GLU A 176 23.75 5.71 -19.08
CA GLU A 176 22.32 5.54 -18.80
C GLU A 176 21.84 6.41 -17.64
N LEU A 177 22.71 6.66 -16.66
CA LEU A 177 22.38 7.37 -15.42
C LEU A 177 23.27 8.61 -15.24
N LYS A 178 22.66 9.72 -14.81
CA LYS A 178 23.39 10.92 -14.36
C LYS A 178 23.66 10.81 -12.87
N PHE A 179 24.92 10.69 -12.49
CA PHE A 179 25.38 10.65 -11.09
C PHE A 179 26.81 11.18 -10.99
N GLU A 180 27.18 11.63 -9.79
CA GLU A 180 28.54 11.96 -9.38
C GLU A 180 29.07 10.82 -8.51
N ILE A 181 30.33 10.46 -8.67
CA ILE A 181 30.96 9.38 -7.89
C ILE A 181 32.37 9.78 -7.48
N THR A 182 32.71 9.52 -6.22
CA THR A 182 34.05 9.70 -5.67
C THR A 182 34.49 8.38 -5.04
N ILE A 183 35.63 7.85 -5.49
CA ILE A 183 36.16 6.56 -5.05
C ILE A 183 37.43 6.80 -4.23
N GLY A 184 37.43 6.33 -2.99
CA GLY A 184 38.61 6.29 -2.14
C GLY A 184 39.34 4.95 -2.25
N VAL A 185 40.67 4.98 -2.30
CA VAL A 185 41.52 3.77 -2.31
C VAL A 185 41.33 2.93 -1.04
N ASN A 186 40.82 3.55 0.03
CA ASN A 186 40.43 2.90 1.29
C ASN A 186 39.14 2.06 1.21
N GLY A 187 38.57 1.86 0.01
CA GLY A 187 37.38 1.05 -0.19
C GLY A 187 36.08 1.77 0.17
N ARG A 188 36.13 3.06 0.54
CA ARG A 188 34.94 3.89 0.71
C ARG A 188 34.61 4.55 -0.63
N ILE A 189 33.34 4.51 -1.01
CA ILE A 189 32.82 5.13 -2.23
C ILE A 189 31.66 6.03 -1.84
N TRP A 190 31.64 7.23 -2.41
CA TRP A 190 30.53 8.18 -2.31
C TRP A 190 29.86 8.33 -3.67
N VAL A 191 28.54 8.31 -3.70
CA VAL A 191 27.72 8.53 -4.90
C VAL A 191 26.70 9.63 -4.61
N GLY A 192 26.70 10.67 -5.43
CA GLY A 192 25.73 11.77 -5.41
C GLY A 192 24.81 11.73 -6.63
N GLY A 193 23.51 11.95 -6.41
CA GLY A 193 22.52 11.92 -7.48
C GLY A 193 21.09 11.82 -6.94
N GLU A 194 20.15 11.47 -7.83
CA GLU A 194 18.80 11.13 -7.42
C GLU A 194 18.80 9.88 -6.51
N HIS A 195 17.84 9.78 -5.60
CA HIS A 195 17.80 8.68 -4.63
C HIS A 195 17.69 7.29 -5.31
N SER A 196 16.89 7.19 -6.36
CA SER A 196 16.68 5.97 -7.16
C SER A 196 17.96 5.53 -7.89
N THR A 197 18.67 6.48 -8.50
CA THR A 197 19.90 6.23 -9.23
C THR A 197 21.04 5.86 -8.28
N THR A 198 21.16 6.56 -7.16
CA THR A 198 22.21 6.35 -6.15
C THR A 198 22.17 4.92 -5.57
N ILE A 199 20.99 4.41 -5.23
CA ILE A 199 20.81 3.05 -4.69
C ILE A 199 21.14 2.01 -5.77
N THR A 200 20.76 2.26 -7.02
CA THR A 200 21.04 1.32 -8.11
C THR A 200 22.52 1.24 -8.42
N VAL A 201 23.19 2.39 -8.48
CA VAL A 201 24.65 2.46 -8.67
C VAL A 201 25.36 1.74 -7.52
N GLN A 202 24.96 1.97 -6.27
CA GLN A 202 25.50 1.23 -5.13
C GLN A 202 25.36 -0.29 -5.31
N ARG A 203 24.15 -0.75 -5.64
CA ARG A 203 23.87 -2.18 -5.77
C ARG A 203 24.69 -2.81 -6.89
N VAL A 204 24.77 -2.15 -8.05
CA VAL A 204 25.57 -2.63 -9.18
C VAL A 204 27.04 -2.74 -8.80
N ILE A 205 27.58 -1.73 -8.11
CA ILE A 205 28.98 -1.74 -7.67
C ILE A 205 29.23 -2.90 -6.69
N ILE A 206 28.38 -3.09 -5.67
CA ILE A 206 28.53 -4.19 -4.72
C ILE A 206 28.40 -5.55 -5.40
N ASP A 207 27.38 -5.74 -6.24
CA ASP A 207 27.13 -7.03 -6.91
C ASP A 207 28.24 -7.35 -7.93
N SER A 208 28.87 -6.33 -8.52
CA SER A 208 29.98 -6.49 -9.45
C SER A 208 31.24 -7.07 -8.82
N GLU A 209 31.37 -7.05 -7.49
CA GLU A 209 32.48 -7.69 -6.78
C GLU A 209 32.46 -9.23 -6.94
N THR A 210 31.26 -9.82 -7.00
CA THR A 210 31.07 -11.28 -7.04
C THR A 210 30.76 -11.81 -8.43
N THR A 211 30.56 -10.92 -9.40
CA THR A 211 30.11 -11.27 -10.74
C THR A 211 31.28 -11.46 -11.70
N PHE A 212 31.25 -12.52 -12.51
CA PHE A 212 32.24 -12.74 -13.58
C PHE A 212 32.16 -11.63 -14.64
N SER A 213 33.32 -11.26 -15.21
CA SER A 213 33.46 -10.15 -16.18
C SER A 213 32.55 -10.27 -17.40
N SER A 214 32.19 -11.49 -17.84
CA SER A 214 31.29 -11.73 -18.97
C SER A 214 29.82 -11.33 -18.69
N ASN A 215 29.40 -11.34 -17.41
CA ASN A 215 28.00 -11.13 -17.01
C ASN A 215 27.70 -9.68 -16.58
N ILE A 216 28.71 -8.80 -16.58
CA ILE A 216 28.58 -7.40 -16.16
C ILE A 216 27.52 -6.64 -17.01
N PRO A 217 27.47 -6.76 -18.34
CA PRO A 217 26.46 -6.06 -19.14
C PRO A 217 25.02 -6.51 -18.82
N LEU A 218 24.83 -7.80 -18.51
CA LEU A 218 23.54 -8.36 -18.15
C LEU A 218 23.09 -7.89 -16.76
N LEU A 219 24.04 -7.77 -15.82
CA LEU A 219 23.80 -7.22 -14.50
C LEU A 219 23.34 -5.75 -14.56
N ILE A 220 23.99 -4.94 -15.40
CA ILE A 220 23.60 -3.54 -15.63
C ILE A 220 22.20 -3.47 -16.25
N LYS A 221 21.91 -4.30 -17.26
CA LYS A 221 20.58 -4.33 -17.90
C LYS A 221 19.48 -4.74 -16.92
N ASN A 222 19.73 -5.71 -16.05
CA ASN A 222 18.79 -6.14 -15.01
C ASN A 222 18.59 -5.06 -13.93
N ALA A 223 19.66 -4.37 -13.54
CA ALA A 223 19.59 -3.28 -12.57
C ALA A 223 18.80 -2.07 -13.12
N LEU A 224 18.99 -1.74 -14.40
CA LEU A 224 18.24 -0.67 -15.08
C LEU A 224 16.76 -1.03 -15.27
N HIS A 225 16.46 -2.27 -15.65
CA HIS A 225 15.08 -2.76 -15.66
C HIS A 225 14.45 -2.68 -14.26
N GLY A 226 15.27 -2.84 -13.23
CA GLY A 226 14.85 -2.67 -11.84
C GLY A 226 14.51 -1.23 -11.46
N ILE A 227 15.09 -0.19 -12.07
CA ILE A 227 14.75 1.22 -11.75
C ILE A 227 13.31 1.53 -12.15
N PHE A 228 12.82 0.94 -13.26
CA PHE A 228 11.45 1.13 -13.71
C PHE A 228 10.41 0.29 -12.93
N THR A 229 10.83 -0.62 -12.02
CA THR A 229 9.90 -1.51 -11.30
C THR A 229 10.11 -1.62 -9.77
N ASN A 230 11.26 -1.27 -9.19
CA ASN A 230 11.64 -1.72 -7.83
C ASN A 230 11.45 -0.73 -6.65
N SER A 231 10.96 0.49 -6.82
CA SER A 231 10.50 1.24 -5.62
C SER A 231 9.23 0.63 -5.02
N ASP A 232 8.44 -0.05 -5.84
CA ASP A 232 7.13 -0.56 -5.45
C ASP A 232 7.17 -2.08 -5.20
N GLU A 233 7.94 -2.86 -5.97
CA GLU A 233 7.88 -4.34 -5.91
C GLU A 233 8.43 -5.01 -4.64
N LYS A 234 9.41 -4.43 -3.91
CA LYS A 234 9.97 -5.09 -2.72
C LYS A 234 9.07 -4.99 -1.48
N HIS A 235 8.40 -3.86 -1.29
CA HIS A 235 7.32 -3.75 -0.29
C HIS A 235 6.09 -4.54 -0.75
N PHE A 236 5.77 -4.51 -2.04
CA PHE A 236 4.64 -5.24 -2.62
C PHE A 236 4.79 -6.77 -2.50
N ASN A 237 5.97 -7.36 -2.73
CA ASN A 237 6.16 -8.81 -2.66
C ASN A 237 6.22 -9.36 -1.22
N ALA A 238 6.73 -8.60 -0.25
CA ALA A 238 6.72 -9.00 1.16
C ALA A 238 5.32 -8.87 1.78
N GLU A 239 4.58 -7.79 1.47
CA GLU A 239 3.19 -7.62 1.91
C GLU A 239 2.24 -8.62 1.21
N ASN A 240 2.41 -8.87 -0.09
CA ASN A 240 1.64 -9.88 -0.82
C ASN A 240 1.87 -11.29 -0.27
N GLY A 241 3.08 -11.61 0.23
CA GLY A 241 3.33 -12.88 0.91
C GLY A 241 2.44 -13.07 2.14
N GLN A 242 2.34 -12.05 3.00
CA GLN A 242 1.49 -12.10 4.20
C GLN A 242 -0.01 -12.15 3.85
N TYR A 243 -0.46 -11.37 2.87
CA TYR A 243 -1.86 -11.43 2.43
C TYR A 243 -2.20 -12.76 1.75
N LEU A 244 -1.26 -13.38 1.04
CA LEU A 244 -1.42 -14.69 0.44
C LEU A 244 -1.49 -15.80 1.50
N GLU A 245 -0.67 -15.72 2.55
CA GLU A 245 -0.77 -16.63 3.70
C GLU A 245 -2.12 -16.53 4.39
N LEU A 246 -2.61 -15.31 4.63
CA LEU A 246 -3.94 -15.08 5.22
C LEU A 246 -5.05 -15.63 4.32
N TYR A 247 -4.96 -15.40 3.01
CA TYR A 247 -5.89 -15.97 2.03
C TYR A 247 -5.88 -17.50 2.08
N ASN A 248 -4.70 -18.12 2.09
CA ASN A 248 -4.53 -19.57 2.17
C ASN A 248 -5.09 -20.14 3.49
N PHE A 249 -4.92 -19.43 4.60
CA PHE A 249 -5.51 -19.80 5.89
C PHE A 249 -7.04 -19.83 5.81
N PHE A 250 -7.68 -18.76 5.33
CA PHE A 250 -9.15 -18.72 5.19
C PHE A 250 -9.66 -19.76 4.18
N LEU A 251 -8.92 -20.00 3.10
CA LEU A 251 -9.25 -21.05 2.14
C LEU A 251 -9.18 -22.44 2.79
N ALA A 252 -8.18 -22.71 3.63
CA ALA A 252 -8.07 -23.97 4.36
C ALA A 252 -9.22 -24.14 5.37
N VAL A 253 -9.56 -23.10 6.12
CA VAL A 253 -10.72 -23.10 7.04
C VAL A 253 -12.02 -23.36 6.28
N PHE A 254 -12.20 -22.73 5.11
CA PHE A 254 -13.35 -22.96 4.26
C PHE A 254 -13.42 -24.43 3.80
N ILE A 255 -12.33 -24.98 3.26
CA ILE A 255 -12.26 -26.39 2.83
C ILE A 255 -12.60 -27.33 3.99
N LEU A 256 -12.04 -27.09 5.17
CA LEU A 256 -12.35 -27.88 6.37
C LEU A 256 -13.83 -27.79 6.76
N ALA A 257 -14.44 -26.61 6.67
CA ALA A 257 -15.86 -26.43 6.97
C ALA A 257 -16.75 -27.14 5.92
N VAL A 258 -16.36 -27.11 4.63
CA VAL A 258 -17.04 -27.89 3.57
C VAL A 258 -16.96 -29.39 3.89
N MET A 259 -15.75 -29.89 4.13
CA MET A 259 -15.52 -31.31 4.42
C MET A 259 -16.26 -31.75 5.68
N GLY A 260 -16.26 -30.94 6.73
CA GLY A 260 -17.02 -31.20 7.96
C GLY A 260 -18.52 -31.31 7.71
N THR A 261 -19.09 -30.42 6.89
CA THR A 261 -20.51 -30.50 6.50
C THR A 261 -20.81 -31.78 5.74
N TRP A 262 -19.97 -32.12 4.76
CA TRP A 262 -20.17 -33.32 3.96
C TRP A 262 -20.04 -34.61 4.76
N LEU A 263 -19.10 -34.68 5.70
CA LEU A 263 -18.95 -35.82 6.61
C LEU A 263 -20.16 -35.96 7.54
N HIS A 264 -20.65 -34.86 8.10
CA HIS A 264 -21.84 -34.85 8.94
C HIS A 264 -23.08 -35.32 8.16
N ASP A 265 -23.29 -34.79 6.96
CA ASP A 265 -24.43 -35.17 6.12
C ASP A 265 -24.33 -36.63 5.65
N PHE A 266 -23.12 -37.10 5.31
CA PHE A 266 -22.89 -38.50 4.97
C PHE A 266 -23.20 -39.42 6.16
N TYR A 267 -22.80 -39.03 7.37
CA TYR A 267 -23.09 -39.78 8.60
C TYR A 267 -24.59 -39.88 8.89
N ILE A 268 -25.34 -38.77 8.71
CA ILE A 268 -26.79 -38.75 9.00
C ILE A 268 -27.61 -39.43 7.90
N TYR A 269 -27.33 -39.14 6.63
CA TYR A 269 -28.19 -39.52 5.50
C TYR A 269 -27.68 -40.72 4.69
N GLY A 270 -26.47 -41.22 4.96
CA GLY A 270 -25.90 -42.39 4.29
C GLY A 270 -25.60 -42.20 2.79
N LYS A 271 -25.71 -40.97 2.27
CA LYS A 271 -25.40 -40.58 0.88
C LYS A 271 -24.68 -39.23 0.90
N TYR A 272 -23.76 -39.02 -0.04
CA TYR A 272 -23.21 -37.69 -0.27
C TYR A 272 -24.35 -36.77 -0.70
N PRO A 273 -24.55 -35.62 -0.04
CA PRO A 273 -25.63 -34.71 -0.38
C PRO A 273 -25.27 -34.05 -1.70
N HIS A 274 -25.76 -34.61 -2.81
CA HIS A 274 -25.86 -33.87 -4.08
C HIS A 274 -26.76 -32.63 -3.94
N SER A 275 -27.50 -32.47 -2.83
CA SER A 275 -28.46 -31.39 -2.58
C SER A 275 -27.85 -30.08 -2.10
N SER A 276 -26.89 -30.07 -1.16
CA SER A 276 -26.50 -28.80 -0.50
C SER A 276 -25.69 -27.84 -1.40
N PHE A 277 -24.98 -28.37 -2.41
CA PHE A 277 -24.19 -27.56 -3.36
C PHE A 277 -24.94 -27.25 -4.66
N MET A 278 -25.74 -28.18 -5.19
CA MET A 278 -26.49 -28.00 -6.45
C MET A 278 -27.93 -27.51 -6.29
N ALA A 279 -28.55 -27.61 -5.11
CA ALA A 279 -29.89 -27.04 -4.91
C ALA A 279 -29.87 -25.52 -4.69
N PHE A 280 -28.74 -24.93 -4.30
CA PHE A 280 -28.64 -23.49 -4.04
C PHE A 280 -28.92 -22.61 -5.29
N PRO A 281 -28.45 -22.93 -6.51
CA PRO A 281 -28.91 -22.25 -7.72
C PRO A 281 -30.32 -22.68 -8.20
N LEU A 282 -30.84 -23.83 -7.79
CA LEU A 282 -32.12 -24.38 -8.28
C LEU A 282 -33.34 -24.02 -7.41
N GLU A 283 -33.15 -23.69 -6.13
CA GLU A 283 -34.18 -23.08 -5.26
C GLU A 283 -34.45 -21.60 -5.58
N PHE A 284 -33.78 -21.02 -6.59
CA PHE A 284 -34.16 -19.74 -7.20
C PHE A 284 -35.48 -19.82 -8.00
N TYR A 285 -36.01 -21.02 -8.26
CA TYR A 285 -37.33 -21.15 -8.85
C TYR A 285 -38.40 -20.76 -7.82
N PRO A 286 -39.32 -19.83 -8.14
CA PRO A 286 -40.44 -19.54 -7.28
C PRO A 286 -41.36 -20.78 -7.27
N ILE A 287 -41.19 -21.67 -6.30
CA ILE A 287 -42.18 -22.70 -6.04
C ILE A 287 -43.43 -21.96 -5.54
N PRO A 288 -44.56 -22.02 -6.26
CA PRO A 288 -45.79 -21.37 -5.83
C PRO A 288 -46.35 -22.17 -4.64
N SER A 289 -45.91 -21.85 -3.43
CA SER A 289 -46.52 -22.35 -2.21
C SER A 289 -47.19 -21.21 -1.46
N ASN A 290 -48.44 -21.41 -1.07
CA ASN A 290 -49.36 -20.45 -0.42
C ASN A 290 -48.89 -19.95 0.97
N ASN A 291 -47.62 -20.11 1.34
CA ASN A 291 -47.09 -19.67 2.62
C ASN A 291 -46.50 -18.26 2.51
N ALA A 292 -47.23 -17.27 3.03
CA ALA A 292 -46.84 -15.86 3.08
C ALA A 292 -45.46 -15.59 3.76
N TYR A 293 -44.90 -16.58 4.45
CA TYR A 293 -43.68 -16.50 5.26
C TYR A 293 -42.42 -17.13 4.64
N MET A 294 -42.48 -17.63 3.40
CA MET A 294 -41.26 -18.06 2.70
C MET A 294 -40.42 -16.82 2.32
N VAL A 295 -39.17 -16.79 2.77
CA VAL A 295 -38.19 -15.77 2.40
C VAL A 295 -37.88 -15.93 0.91
N ASN A 296 -38.44 -15.05 0.08
CA ASN A 296 -37.99 -14.96 -1.30
C ASN A 296 -36.65 -14.22 -1.30
N TYR A 297 -35.53 -14.95 -1.32
CA TYR A 297 -34.19 -14.37 -1.48
C TYR A 297 -34.12 -13.43 -2.71
N GLY A 298 -34.92 -13.71 -3.74
CA GLY A 298 -35.09 -12.84 -4.90
C GLY A 298 -35.63 -11.43 -4.57
N CYS A 299 -36.46 -11.27 -3.53
CA CYS A 299 -36.97 -9.95 -3.14
C CYS A 299 -35.85 -9.00 -2.70
N PHE A 300 -34.87 -9.51 -1.93
CA PHE A 300 -33.73 -8.71 -1.50
C PHE A 300 -32.83 -8.30 -2.69
N ILE A 301 -32.58 -9.22 -3.62
CA ILE A 301 -31.79 -8.94 -4.83
C ILE A 301 -32.49 -7.87 -5.69
N ILE A 302 -33.80 -8.03 -5.91
CA ILE A 302 -34.60 -7.09 -6.72
C ILE A 302 -34.60 -5.70 -6.09
N THR A 303 -34.76 -5.57 -4.76
CA THR A 303 -34.75 -4.25 -4.12
C THR A 303 -33.38 -3.58 -4.17
N CYS A 304 -32.29 -4.32 -3.98
CA CYS A 304 -30.94 -3.78 -4.15
C CYS A 304 -30.67 -3.33 -5.60
N GLU A 305 -31.06 -4.14 -6.60
CA GLU A 305 -30.93 -3.79 -8.01
C GLU A 305 -31.78 -2.57 -8.40
N ASN A 306 -33.01 -2.47 -7.86
CA ASN A 306 -33.86 -1.29 -8.06
C ASN A 306 -33.20 -0.03 -7.49
N THR A 307 -32.62 -0.10 -6.28
CA THR A 307 -31.89 1.05 -5.72
C THR A 307 -30.66 1.40 -6.57
N ARG A 308 -29.89 0.42 -7.04
CA ARG A 308 -28.73 0.63 -7.93
C ARG A 308 -29.13 1.34 -9.22
N ILE A 309 -30.19 0.88 -9.88
CA ILE A 309 -30.71 1.48 -11.12
C ILE A 309 -31.21 2.90 -10.83
N ALA A 310 -31.95 3.12 -9.75
CA ALA A 310 -32.43 4.46 -9.36
C ALA A 310 -31.26 5.45 -9.16
N MET A 311 -30.19 5.04 -8.46
CA MET A 311 -29.00 5.87 -8.26
C MET A 311 -28.30 6.21 -9.59
N LYS A 312 -28.21 5.23 -10.51
CA LYS A 312 -27.63 5.44 -11.84
C LYS A 312 -28.47 6.38 -12.70
N VAL A 313 -29.79 6.17 -12.74
CA VAL A 313 -30.71 7.05 -13.48
C VAL A 313 -30.61 8.47 -12.94
N HIS A 314 -30.62 8.65 -11.61
CA HIS A 314 -30.44 9.95 -10.98
C HIS A 314 -29.13 10.64 -11.42
N SER A 315 -28.02 9.90 -11.38
CA SER A 315 -26.71 10.41 -11.81
C SER A 315 -26.71 10.80 -13.30
N PHE A 316 -27.24 9.94 -14.18
CA PHE A 316 -27.35 10.22 -15.61
C PHE A 316 -28.18 11.48 -15.89
N VAL A 317 -29.32 11.61 -15.22
CA VAL A 317 -30.22 12.76 -15.38
C VAL A 317 -29.52 14.05 -14.93
N ARG A 318 -28.93 14.05 -13.72
CA ARG A 318 -28.28 15.25 -13.17
C ARG A 318 -27.09 15.73 -13.99
N GLU A 319 -26.19 14.84 -14.39
CA GLU A 319 -25.00 15.23 -15.15
C GLU A 319 -25.37 15.76 -16.55
N ASN A 320 -26.37 15.17 -17.22
CA ASN A 320 -26.82 15.67 -18.52
C ASN A 320 -27.58 17.00 -18.41
N PHE A 321 -28.28 17.25 -17.30
CA PHE A 321 -28.91 18.56 -17.04
C PHE A 321 -27.87 19.67 -16.81
N CYS A 322 -26.78 19.39 -16.09
CA CYS A 322 -25.73 20.37 -15.83
C CYS A 322 -24.92 20.75 -17.09
N THR A 323 -24.72 19.83 -18.04
CA THR A 323 -23.91 20.06 -19.26
C THR A 323 -24.65 20.85 -20.35
N ASN A 324 -25.99 20.91 -20.31
CA ASN A 324 -26.82 21.63 -21.28
C ASN A 324 -27.63 22.78 -20.65
N PRO A 325 -26.98 23.88 -20.18
CA PRO A 325 -27.70 25.04 -19.65
C PRO A 325 -28.46 25.84 -20.73
N THR A 326 -28.19 25.60 -22.02
CA THR A 326 -28.75 26.35 -23.16
C THR A 326 -30.24 26.09 -23.43
N LYS A 327 -30.88 25.11 -22.79
CA LYS A 327 -32.35 24.92 -22.89
C LYS A 327 -33.15 25.59 -21.77
N MET A 328 -32.50 26.14 -20.75
CA MET A 328 -33.19 26.81 -19.62
C MET A 328 -32.83 28.29 -19.47
N SER A 329 -31.71 28.76 -20.03
CA SER A 329 -31.36 30.19 -20.01
C SER A 329 -31.95 30.96 -21.21
N THR A 330 -33.28 30.98 -21.29
CA THR A 330 -34.01 32.16 -21.76
C THR A 330 -34.99 32.56 -20.68
N LYS A 331 -34.43 32.92 -19.51
CA LYS A 331 -34.91 33.99 -18.62
C LYS A 331 -34.03 34.04 -17.37
N THR A 332 -33.30 35.15 -17.27
CA THR A 332 -32.73 35.78 -16.04
C THR A 332 -31.37 35.31 -15.53
N SER A 333 -30.36 36.10 -15.91
CA SER A 333 -29.16 36.57 -15.16
C SER A 333 -28.37 35.64 -14.23
N GLU A 334 -27.12 35.42 -14.65
CA GLU A 334 -25.85 35.56 -13.89
C GLU A 334 -25.66 34.89 -12.50
N GLN A 335 -24.50 34.22 -12.39
CA GLN A 335 -23.84 33.66 -11.18
C GLN A 335 -24.48 32.38 -10.62
N SER A 336 -23.79 31.26 -10.39
CA SER A 336 -22.41 31.07 -9.93
C SER A 336 -22.04 29.58 -10.07
N CYS A 337 -21.06 29.24 -10.91
CA CYS A 337 -20.37 27.93 -10.88
C CYS A 337 -18.95 28.10 -11.43
N ALA A 338 -18.15 28.96 -10.81
CA ALA A 338 -16.70 28.98 -10.95
C ALA A 338 -16.10 29.80 -9.80
N SER A 339 -15.58 29.15 -8.76
CA SER A 339 -14.48 29.70 -7.98
C SER A 339 -13.76 28.58 -7.24
N GLY A 340 -12.49 28.43 -7.57
CA GLY A 340 -11.55 27.47 -7.05
C GLY A 340 -10.31 27.49 -7.93
N LYS A 341 -9.67 28.66 -8.05
CA LYS A 341 -8.31 28.78 -8.58
C LYS A 341 -7.36 28.38 -7.45
N ASP A 342 -6.50 27.42 -7.72
CA ASP A 342 -5.07 27.53 -7.43
C ASP A 342 -4.32 26.86 -8.58
N SER A 343 -3.35 27.60 -9.11
CA SER A 343 -2.53 27.32 -10.28
C SER A 343 -1.29 26.51 -9.90
N ASP A 344 -0.93 25.52 -10.72
CA ASP A 344 0.32 25.51 -11.49
C ASP A 344 0.50 24.20 -12.27
N VAL A 345 1.24 24.31 -13.39
CA VAL A 345 1.82 23.27 -14.28
C VAL A 345 1.09 22.95 -15.59
N SER A 346 1.46 23.76 -16.60
CA SER A 346 1.80 23.47 -18.01
C SER A 346 0.98 22.48 -18.85
N GLU A 347 0.23 23.07 -19.79
CA GLU A 347 0.16 22.76 -21.23
C GLU A 347 0.29 21.29 -21.69
N GLY A 348 -0.87 20.68 -21.93
CA GLY A 348 -1.07 19.64 -22.93
C GLY A 348 -2.29 20.02 -23.77
N VAL A 349 -2.07 20.25 -25.06
CA VAL A 349 -3.09 20.60 -26.06
C VAL A 349 -4.18 19.52 -26.08
N VAL A 350 -5.42 19.88 -25.76
CA VAL A 350 -6.61 19.06 -26.01
C VAL A 350 -7.60 19.90 -26.82
N ASP A 351 -7.90 19.41 -28.02
CA ASP A 351 -8.80 20.01 -29.00
C ASP A 351 -10.18 20.38 -28.41
N PRO A 352 -10.69 21.60 -28.67
CA PRO A 352 -11.98 22.07 -28.17
C PRO A 352 -13.15 21.64 -29.08
N GLN A 353 -13.33 20.34 -29.33
CA GLN A 353 -14.42 19.82 -30.20
C GLN A 353 -15.33 18.73 -29.58
N ILE A 354 -15.50 18.70 -28.26
CA ILE A 354 -16.51 17.80 -27.63
C ILE A 354 -17.46 18.62 -26.75
N SER A 355 -18.32 19.42 -27.38
CA SER A 355 -19.50 19.95 -26.71
C SER A 355 -20.64 20.01 -27.73
N THR A 356 -21.69 19.21 -27.49
CA THR A 356 -23.02 19.13 -28.14
C THR A 356 -23.47 17.76 -28.70
N SER A 357 -22.86 16.63 -28.35
CA SER A 357 -23.47 15.32 -28.66
C SER A 357 -24.35 14.84 -27.50
N THR A 358 -25.65 14.66 -27.74
CA THR A 358 -26.52 13.85 -26.87
C THR A 358 -25.87 12.50 -26.57
N PRO A 359 -25.98 11.96 -25.34
CA PRO A 359 -25.33 10.72 -24.99
C PRO A 359 -25.80 9.57 -25.88
N SER A 360 -24.86 8.82 -26.45
CA SER A 360 -25.16 7.65 -27.29
C SER A 360 -25.84 6.56 -26.45
N TRP A 361 -26.86 5.90 -27.02
CA TRP A 361 -27.54 4.77 -26.38
C TRP A 361 -26.56 3.66 -25.95
N LYS A 362 -25.49 3.42 -26.73
CA LYS A 362 -24.44 2.45 -26.39
C LYS A 362 -23.72 2.80 -25.10
N HIS A 363 -23.44 4.09 -24.88
CA HIS A 363 -22.77 4.58 -23.68
C HIS A 363 -23.67 4.50 -22.45
N PHE A 364 -24.97 4.77 -22.61
CA PHE A 364 -25.95 4.60 -21.54
C PHE A 364 -26.07 3.14 -21.09
N VAL A 365 -26.15 2.20 -22.04
CA VAL A 365 -26.17 0.77 -21.74
C VAL A 365 -24.87 0.33 -21.07
N TYR A 366 -23.71 0.80 -21.55
CA TYR A 366 -22.42 0.55 -20.90
C TYR A 366 -22.42 1.04 -19.44
N PHE A 367 -22.86 2.27 -19.19
CA PHE A 367 -22.96 2.83 -17.84
C PHE A 367 -23.86 2.00 -16.93
N MET A 368 -24.96 1.43 -17.43
CA MET A 368 -25.84 0.58 -16.62
C MET A 368 -25.15 -0.66 -16.06
N PHE A 369 -24.18 -1.24 -16.78
CA PHE A 369 -23.42 -2.42 -16.32
C PHE A 369 -22.06 -2.09 -15.71
N CYS A 370 -21.52 -0.90 -15.95
CA CYS A 370 -20.26 -0.43 -15.36
C CYS A 370 -20.31 -0.47 -13.82
N PRO A 371 -19.25 -0.92 -13.11
CA PRO A 371 -19.21 -0.96 -11.65
C PRO A 371 -18.95 0.42 -11.01
N ALA A 372 -19.64 1.45 -11.52
CA ALA A 372 -19.62 2.82 -11.02
C ALA A 372 -21.04 3.38 -10.99
N LEU A 373 -21.33 4.26 -10.02
CA LEU A 373 -22.62 4.94 -9.90
C LEU A 373 -22.62 6.37 -10.45
N LEU A 374 -21.45 6.93 -10.74
CA LEU A 374 -21.30 8.26 -11.31
C LEU A 374 -21.24 8.17 -12.84
N TYR A 375 -22.16 8.89 -13.49
CA TYR A 375 -22.17 9.05 -14.93
C TYR A 375 -21.09 10.05 -15.37
N ARG A 376 -20.26 9.64 -16.32
CA ARG A 376 -19.27 10.49 -17.00
C ARG A 376 -19.36 10.27 -18.51
N HIS A 377 -19.01 11.28 -19.30
CA HIS A 377 -19.02 11.17 -20.76
C HIS A 377 -17.94 10.23 -21.30
N SER A 378 -16.86 10.01 -20.55
CA SER A 378 -15.79 9.06 -20.87
C SER A 378 -15.29 8.38 -19.59
N TYR A 379 -15.02 7.07 -19.67
CA TYR A 379 -14.42 6.30 -18.58
C TYR A 379 -13.01 5.85 -18.98
N PRO A 380 -12.08 5.72 -18.02
CA PRO A 380 -10.76 5.15 -18.30
C PRO A 380 -10.90 3.66 -18.64
N MET A 381 -10.35 3.26 -19.78
CA MET A 381 -10.46 1.90 -20.30
C MET A 381 -9.13 1.14 -20.16
N SER A 382 -9.21 -0.15 -19.86
CA SER A 382 -8.04 -1.03 -19.80
C SER A 382 -7.62 -1.48 -21.20
N GLN A 383 -6.32 -1.69 -21.42
CA GLN A 383 -5.77 -2.05 -22.74
C GLN A 383 -6.11 -3.49 -23.16
N THR A 384 -6.24 -4.42 -22.20
CA THR A 384 -6.44 -5.85 -22.47
C THR A 384 -7.43 -6.45 -21.48
N ARG A 385 -8.23 -7.45 -21.92
CA ARG A 385 -9.10 -8.25 -21.04
C ARG A 385 -8.52 -9.66 -20.84
N SER A 386 -8.63 -10.17 -19.63
CA SER A 386 -8.29 -11.56 -19.30
C SER A 386 -9.52 -12.31 -18.78
N TRP A 387 -10.08 -13.20 -19.61
CA TRP A 387 -11.18 -14.09 -19.21
C TRP A 387 -10.80 -15.03 -18.06
N ARG A 388 -9.51 -15.34 -17.89
CA ARG A 388 -9.02 -16.12 -16.75
C ARG A 388 -9.22 -15.36 -15.44
N LYS A 389 -8.94 -14.05 -15.41
CA LYS A 389 -9.19 -13.21 -14.22
C LYS A 389 -10.68 -13.10 -13.92
N VAL A 390 -11.51 -12.89 -14.94
CA VAL A 390 -12.97 -12.87 -14.81
C VAL A 390 -13.48 -14.19 -14.20
N PHE A 391 -13.05 -15.32 -14.74
CA PHE A 391 -13.43 -16.64 -14.25
C PHE A 391 -12.98 -16.88 -12.80
N ASN A 392 -11.76 -16.48 -12.45
CA ASN A 392 -11.28 -16.57 -11.08
C ASN A 392 -12.16 -15.74 -10.13
N HIS A 393 -12.42 -14.46 -10.44
CA HIS A 393 -13.29 -13.62 -9.62
C HIS A 393 -14.72 -14.16 -9.49
N PHE A 394 -15.24 -14.77 -10.56
CA PHE A 394 -16.53 -15.47 -10.53
C PHE A 394 -16.51 -16.65 -9.54
N LEU A 395 -15.47 -17.48 -9.57
CA LEU A 395 -15.29 -18.57 -8.61
C LEU A 395 -15.16 -18.07 -7.17
N HIS A 396 -14.42 -16.98 -6.93
CA HIS A 396 -14.32 -16.36 -5.61
C HIS A 396 -15.69 -15.87 -5.11
N CYS A 397 -16.53 -15.31 -5.98
CA CYS A 397 -17.88 -14.89 -5.63
C CYS A 397 -18.76 -16.08 -5.22
N LEU A 398 -18.74 -17.18 -6.00
CA LEU A 398 -19.46 -18.41 -5.65
C LEU A 398 -18.96 -19.02 -4.34
N ALA A 399 -17.65 -19.04 -4.11
CA ALA A 399 -17.05 -19.51 -2.86
C ALA A 399 -17.49 -18.66 -1.66
N SER A 400 -17.53 -17.33 -1.79
CA SER A 400 -18.04 -16.42 -0.76
C SER A 400 -19.51 -16.70 -0.42
N ILE A 401 -20.37 -16.89 -1.42
CA ILE A 401 -21.79 -17.22 -1.22
C ILE A 401 -21.92 -18.54 -0.45
N TYR A 402 -21.15 -19.56 -0.84
CA TYR A 402 -21.18 -20.85 -0.17
C TYR A 402 -20.62 -20.79 1.26
N ALA A 403 -19.58 -19.97 1.51
CA ALA A 403 -19.04 -19.76 2.85
C ALA A 403 -20.07 -19.13 3.79
N VAL A 404 -20.85 -18.16 3.29
CA VAL A 404 -21.97 -17.60 4.05
C VAL A 404 -23.03 -18.67 4.31
N ASN A 405 -23.41 -19.47 3.32
CA ASN A 405 -24.38 -20.55 3.50
C ASN A 405 -23.95 -21.55 4.60
N ILE A 406 -22.70 -22.01 4.57
CA ILE A 406 -22.14 -22.89 5.61
C ILE A 406 -22.27 -22.25 6.99
N SER A 407 -21.98 -20.96 7.12
CA SER A 407 -22.12 -20.24 8.38
C SER A 407 -23.56 -20.26 8.90
N PHE A 408 -24.54 -20.12 8.01
CA PHE A 408 -25.95 -20.27 8.36
C PHE A 408 -26.29 -21.69 8.79
N THR A 409 -25.90 -22.71 8.02
CA THR A 409 -26.22 -24.11 8.29
C THR A 409 -25.57 -24.63 9.58
N GLN A 410 -24.30 -24.33 9.80
CA GLN A 410 -23.53 -24.89 10.92
C GLN A 410 -23.68 -24.11 12.22
N VAL A 411 -23.94 -22.80 12.16
CA VAL A 411 -23.96 -21.94 13.36
C VAL A 411 -25.36 -21.38 13.61
N VAL A 412 -25.96 -20.70 12.63
CA VAL A 412 -27.22 -19.96 12.84
C VAL A 412 -28.39 -20.91 13.07
N ILE A 413 -28.63 -21.88 12.19
CA ILE A 413 -29.75 -22.81 12.30
C ILE A 413 -29.75 -23.57 13.64
N PRO A 414 -28.65 -24.22 14.07
CA PRO A 414 -28.64 -24.95 15.34
C PRO A 414 -28.74 -24.03 16.56
N LEU A 415 -28.23 -22.80 16.50
CA LEU A 415 -28.31 -21.85 17.61
C LEU A 415 -29.76 -21.40 17.86
N PHE A 416 -30.42 -20.86 16.85
CA PHE A 416 -31.76 -20.25 17.00
C PHE A 416 -32.90 -21.29 17.03
N SER A 417 -32.69 -22.48 16.46
CA SER A 417 -33.68 -23.56 16.58
C SER A 417 -33.83 -24.08 18.01
N ARG A 418 -32.75 -24.04 18.82
CA ARG A 418 -32.75 -24.49 20.22
C ARG A 418 -33.37 -23.50 21.21
N ILE A 419 -33.46 -22.23 20.87
CA ILE A 419 -34.01 -21.19 21.74
C ILE A 419 -35.53 -21.39 21.92
N ARG A 420 -35.98 -21.33 23.17
CA ARG A 420 -37.40 -21.40 23.56
C ARG A 420 -37.95 -19.99 23.78
N TYR A 421 -38.44 -19.40 22.70
CA TYR A 421 -39.09 -18.09 22.73
C TYR A 421 -40.34 -18.14 23.61
N GLY A 422 -40.46 -17.21 24.56
CA GLY A 422 -41.61 -17.11 25.49
C GLY A 422 -41.33 -17.65 26.90
N GLU A 423 -40.60 -18.75 27.02
CA GLU A 423 -40.16 -19.32 28.31
C GLU A 423 -38.89 -18.64 28.82
N ASP A 424 -37.92 -18.46 27.94
CA ASP A 424 -36.68 -17.75 28.22
C ASP A 424 -36.97 -16.24 28.09
N GLY A 425 -36.80 -15.48 29.18
CA GLY A 425 -37.02 -14.03 29.16
C GLY A 425 -36.18 -13.32 28.10
N LEU A 426 -36.71 -12.24 27.51
CA LEU A 426 -36.09 -11.50 26.39
C LEU A 426 -34.61 -11.20 26.59
N TYR A 427 -34.21 -10.80 27.79
CA TYR A 427 -32.83 -10.51 28.15
C TYR A 427 -31.91 -11.72 27.99
N LEU A 428 -32.35 -12.89 28.44
CA LEU A 428 -31.58 -14.13 28.36
C LEU A 428 -31.43 -14.58 26.90
N VAL A 429 -32.50 -14.45 26.10
CA VAL A 429 -32.48 -14.75 24.66
C VAL A 429 -31.47 -13.85 23.92
N LEU A 430 -31.48 -12.54 24.19
CA LEU A 430 -30.55 -11.62 23.55
C LEU A 430 -29.10 -11.87 23.98
N LEU A 431 -28.85 -12.05 25.28
CA LEU A 431 -27.49 -12.23 25.80
C LEU A 431 -26.85 -13.55 25.32
N THR A 432 -27.63 -14.63 25.28
CA THR A 432 -27.17 -15.93 24.76
C THR A 432 -26.99 -15.94 23.24
N ALA A 433 -27.71 -15.08 22.49
CA ALA A 433 -27.62 -15.02 21.03
C ALA A 433 -26.53 -14.06 20.51
N ILE A 434 -26.27 -12.92 21.17
CA ILE A 434 -25.39 -11.86 20.63
C ILE A 434 -23.96 -12.35 20.41
N PHE A 435 -23.30 -12.92 21.43
CA PHE A 435 -21.89 -13.31 21.32
C PHE A 435 -21.65 -14.42 20.29
N PRO A 436 -22.41 -15.53 20.27
CA PRO A 436 -22.26 -16.56 19.24
C PRO A 436 -22.58 -16.04 17.83
N SER A 437 -23.44 -15.02 17.71
CA SER A 437 -23.80 -14.42 16.42
C SER A 437 -22.74 -13.49 15.82
N ILE A 438 -21.70 -13.11 16.58
CA ILE A 438 -20.59 -12.28 16.06
C ILE A 438 -19.86 -13.01 14.91
N ILE A 439 -19.61 -14.31 15.06
CA ILE A 439 -18.91 -15.11 14.05
C ILE A 439 -19.68 -15.12 12.72
N PRO A 440 -20.95 -15.59 12.65
CA PRO A 440 -21.71 -15.56 11.40
C PRO A 440 -21.94 -14.14 10.86
N GLY A 441 -22.07 -13.15 11.76
CA GLY A 441 -22.15 -11.74 11.39
C GLY A 441 -20.91 -11.24 10.67
N SER A 442 -19.74 -11.53 11.22
CA SER A 442 -18.45 -11.17 10.62
C SER A 442 -18.20 -11.88 9.28
N VAL A 443 -18.55 -13.17 9.17
CA VAL A 443 -18.44 -13.92 7.90
C VAL A 443 -19.32 -13.28 6.81
N CYS A 444 -20.57 -12.92 7.15
CA CYS A 444 -21.47 -12.26 6.21
C CYS A 444 -20.92 -10.90 5.75
N LEU A 445 -20.45 -10.07 6.69
CA LEU A 445 -19.95 -8.73 6.37
C LEU A 445 -18.63 -8.77 5.58
N PHE A 446 -17.62 -9.53 6.03
CA PHE A 446 -16.28 -9.49 5.44
C PHE A 446 -16.11 -10.43 4.25
N ILE A 447 -16.59 -11.67 4.34
CA ILE A 447 -16.43 -12.66 3.26
C ILE A 447 -17.52 -12.51 2.21
N GLY A 448 -18.77 -12.32 2.66
CA GLY A 448 -19.93 -12.12 1.77
C GLY A 448 -19.92 -10.75 1.09
N ILE A 449 -20.16 -9.69 1.87
CA ILE A 449 -20.37 -8.34 1.33
C ILE A 449 -19.06 -7.70 0.88
N PHE A 450 -18.03 -7.67 1.72
CA PHE A 450 -16.78 -6.98 1.37
C PHE A 450 -15.98 -7.74 0.29
N TYR A 451 -15.54 -8.98 0.56
CA TYR A 451 -14.71 -9.72 -0.40
C TYR A 451 -15.50 -10.29 -1.58
N GLY A 452 -16.70 -10.82 -1.34
CA GLY A 452 -17.54 -11.41 -2.39
C GLY A 452 -18.17 -10.38 -3.32
N LEU A 453 -18.88 -9.39 -2.76
CA LEU A 453 -19.58 -8.37 -3.56
C LEU A 453 -18.68 -7.19 -3.94
N LEU A 454 -18.07 -6.50 -2.96
CA LEU A 454 -17.34 -5.26 -3.26
C LEU A 454 -16.02 -5.52 -4.02
N HIS A 455 -15.27 -6.55 -3.64
CA HIS A 455 -14.02 -6.90 -4.32
C HIS A 455 -14.27 -7.78 -5.54
N SER A 456 -14.77 -9.01 -5.36
CA SER A 456 -14.78 -10.02 -6.43
C SER A 456 -15.82 -9.71 -7.50
N TRP A 457 -17.07 -9.40 -7.13
CA TRP A 457 -18.13 -9.12 -8.10
C TRP A 457 -17.87 -7.84 -8.90
N LEU A 458 -17.53 -6.71 -8.26
CA LEU A 458 -17.21 -5.48 -8.99
C LEU A 458 -15.94 -5.62 -9.86
N SER A 459 -14.91 -6.33 -9.38
CA SER A 459 -13.70 -6.58 -10.18
C SER A 459 -13.98 -7.48 -11.39
N MET A 460 -14.87 -8.47 -11.23
CA MET A 460 -15.34 -9.30 -12.34
C MET A 460 -16.00 -8.46 -13.43
N PHE A 461 -16.95 -7.58 -13.06
CA PHE A 461 -17.60 -6.68 -14.01
C PHE A 461 -16.64 -5.65 -14.60
N ALA A 462 -15.69 -5.12 -13.81
CA ALA A 462 -14.70 -4.18 -14.33
C ALA A 462 -13.80 -4.81 -15.40
N GLU A 463 -13.26 -6.00 -15.13
CA GLU A 463 -12.43 -6.74 -16.08
C GLU A 463 -13.24 -7.15 -17.32
N ALA A 464 -14.49 -7.60 -17.15
CA ALA A 464 -15.36 -7.99 -18.25
C ALA A 464 -15.71 -6.81 -19.18
N MET A 465 -15.86 -5.60 -18.60
CA MET A 465 -16.28 -4.39 -19.30
C MET A 465 -15.11 -3.48 -19.74
N TYR A 466 -13.85 -3.90 -19.59
CA TYR A 466 -12.66 -3.05 -19.83
C TYR A 466 -12.58 -1.79 -18.96
N PHE A 467 -13.23 -1.76 -17.81
CA PHE A 467 -13.17 -0.62 -16.89
C PHE A 467 -11.81 -0.62 -16.14
N ALA A 468 -11.03 0.46 -16.29
CA ALA A 468 -9.71 0.56 -15.69
C ALA A 468 -9.72 1.02 -14.22
N ASP A 469 -10.72 1.81 -13.82
CA ASP A 469 -10.81 2.33 -12.45
C ASP A 469 -11.35 1.25 -11.51
N ARG A 470 -10.46 0.57 -10.80
CA ARG A 470 -10.79 -0.58 -9.93
C ARG A 470 -10.77 -0.24 -8.44
N HIS A 471 -10.79 1.05 -8.11
CA HIS A 471 -10.65 1.51 -6.74
C HIS A 471 -12.03 1.62 -6.05
N PHE A 472 -12.65 0.47 -5.78
CA PHE A 472 -13.99 0.41 -5.16
C PHE A 472 -14.00 0.69 -3.65
N TYR A 473 -12.85 0.55 -3.01
CA TYR A 473 -12.62 0.80 -1.58
C TYR A 473 -11.19 1.32 -1.39
N SER A 474 -10.95 2.05 -0.30
CA SER A 474 -9.63 2.63 -0.04
C SER A 474 -8.63 1.53 0.32
N VAL A 475 -7.61 1.41 -0.52
CA VAL A 475 -6.41 0.60 -0.27
C VAL A 475 -5.21 1.49 -0.50
N ASN A 476 -4.23 1.40 0.39
CA ASN A 476 -2.93 2.00 0.16
C ASN A 476 -2.25 1.23 -0.98
N ILE A 477 -2.35 1.73 -2.20
CA ILE A 477 -1.56 1.24 -3.32
C ILE A 477 -0.19 1.89 -3.19
N THR A 478 0.73 1.17 -2.54
CA THR A 478 2.16 1.49 -2.50
C THR A 478 2.70 1.49 -3.93
N GLY A 479 2.70 2.67 -4.57
CA GLY A 479 3.22 2.88 -5.92
C GLY A 479 2.57 3.98 -6.75
N SER A 480 1.45 4.58 -6.31
CA SER A 480 0.92 5.78 -6.97
C SER A 480 1.29 7.06 -6.19
N ASN A 481 2.20 7.86 -6.76
CA ASN A 481 2.57 9.19 -6.22
C ASN A 481 1.38 10.17 -6.16
N LEU A 482 0.23 9.82 -6.76
CA LEU A 482 -0.94 10.67 -6.88
C LEU A 482 -1.81 10.71 -5.61
N PHE A 483 -1.82 9.66 -4.77
CA PHE A 483 -2.69 9.55 -3.59
C PHE A 483 -1.92 9.22 -2.30
N LYS A 484 -0.99 10.11 -1.94
CA LYS A 484 -0.04 10.03 -0.81
C LYS A 484 -0.65 9.86 0.61
N ASN A 485 -1.98 9.90 0.75
CA ASN A 485 -2.70 9.86 2.04
C ASN A 485 -3.76 8.74 2.15
N SER A 486 -3.83 7.80 1.20
CA SER A 486 -4.80 6.69 1.27
C SER A 486 -4.27 5.58 2.20
N THR A 487 -4.82 5.48 3.40
CA THR A 487 -4.65 4.32 4.29
C THR A 487 -5.72 3.27 4.02
N ASN A 488 -5.44 2.01 4.35
CA ASN A 488 -6.43 0.95 4.24
C ASN A 488 -7.63 1.24 5.16
N TRP A 489 -8.86 0.94 4.72
CA TRP A 489 -10.06 1.17 5.54
C TRP A 489 -10.03 0.40 6.87
N TRP A 490 -9.34 -0.75 6.94
CA TRP A 490 -9.16 -1.54 8.17
C TRP A 490 -8.13 -0.97 9.15
N SER A 491 -7.44 0.10 8.77
CA SER A 491 -6.55 0.89 9.61
C SER A 491 -7.04 2.36 9.69
N SER A 492 -8.37 2.53 9.68
CA SER A 492 -9.00 3.84 9.74
C SER A 492 -8.65 4.55 11.06
N ARG A 493 -8.30 5.84 10.98
CA ARG A 493 -7.91 6.66 12.14
C ARG A 493 -9.09 7.34 12.86
N ASN A 494 -10.23 7.45 12.19
CA ASN A 494 -11.47 7.99 12.75
C ASN A 494 -12.70 7.38 12.03
N MET A 495 -13.88 7.53 12.63
CA MET A 495 -15.14 7.01 12.07
C MET A 495 -15.47 7.66 10.72
N ALA A 496 -15.16 8.95 10.59
CA ALA A 496 -15.36 9.70 9.36
C ALA A 496 -14.56 9.11 8.19
N TYR A 497 -13.33 8.65 8.43
CA TYR A 497 -12.50 8.03 7.41
C TYR A 497 -13.03 6.64 7.04
N TYR A 498 -13.49 5.85 8.01
CA TYR A 498 -14.11 4.54 7.75
C TYR A 498 -15.29 4.64 6.77
N TYR A 499 -16.26 5.53 7.03
CA TYR A 499 -17.41 5.70 6.13
C TYR A 499 -17.04 6.16 4.71
N ARG A 500 -15.95 6.94 4.58
CA ARG A 500 -15.45 7.41 3.29
C ARG A 500 -14.61 6.37 2.54
N SER A 501 -14.12 5.34 3.23
CA SER A 501 -13.12 4.40 2.69
C SER A 501 -13.66 2.99 2.46
N TRP A 502 -14.75 2.59 3.13
CA TRP A 502 -15.32 1.24 3.02
C TRP A 502 -15.90 0.93 1.64
N ASN A 503 -16.80 1.78 1.13
CA ASN A 503 -17.44 1.60 -0.18
C ASN A 503 -17.45 2.94 -0.92
N LEU A 504 -16.43 3.16 -1.76
CA LEU A 504 -16.24 4.41 -2.47
C LEU A 504 -17.33 4.63 -3.52
N VAL A 505 -17.80 3.57 -4.18
CA VAL A 505 -18.81 3.65 -5.24
C VAL A 505 -20.09 4.32 -4.74
N VAL A 506 -20.57 3.92 -3.55
CA VAL A 506 -21.76 4.52 -2.93
C VAL A 506 -21.43 5.85 -2.26
N HIS A 507 -20.28 5.94 -1.58
CA HIS A 507 -19.85 7.16 -0.90
C HIS A 507 -19.72 8.34 -1.86
N GLU A 508 -19.07 8.17 -3.02
CA GLU A 508 -18.89 9.23 -4.01
C GLU A 508 -20.21 9.70 -4.60
N TRP A 509 -21.17 8.78 -4.81
CA TRP A 509 -22.51 9.14 -5.25
C TRP A 509 -23.24 9.97 -4.18
N LEU A 510 -23.25 9.51 -2.92
CA LEU A 510 -23.85 10.25 -1.81
C LEU A 510 -23.21 11.63 -1.61
N TYR A 511 -21.89 11.70 -1.70
CA TYR A 511 -21.15 12.96 -1.56
C TYR A 511 -21.47 13.94 -2.71
N THR A 512 -21.42 13.46 -3.95
CA THR A 512 -21.57 14.31 -5.14
C THR A 512 -23.00 14.79 -5.34
N TYR A 513 -23.98 13.93 -5.08
CA TYR A 513 -25.39 14.15 -5.43
C TYR A 513 -26.27 14.54 -4.25
N ILE A 514 -25.99 14.07 -3.04
CA ILE A 514 -26.82 14.39 -1.87
C ILE A 514 -26.12 15.46 -1.02
N TYR A 515 -24.91 15.17 -0.54
CA TYR A 515 -24.19 16.08 0.37
C TYR A 515 -23.94 17.45 -0.27
N ARG A 516 -23.32 17.47 -1.45
CA ARG A 516 -22.96 18.72 -2.14
C ARG A 516 -24.18 19.54 -2.53
N ASP A 517 -25.26 18.88 -2.97
CA ASP A 517 -26.48 19.60 -3.37
C ASP A 517 -27.20 20.19 -2.18
N ILE A 518 -27.37 19.43 -1.09
CA ILE A 518 -27.97 19.97 0.14
C ILE A 518 -27.10 21.10 0.70
N SER A 519 -25.77 20.94 0.69
CA SER A 519 -24.84 22.02 1.11
C SER A 519 -25.04 23.28 0.27
N ASN A 520 -25.08 23.16 -1.06
CA ASN A 520 -25.28 24.29 -1.96
C ASN A 520 -26.67 24.94 -1.79
N LEU A 521 -27.71 24.13 -1.53
CA LEU A 521 -29.08 24.63 -1.28
C LEU A 521 -29.15 25.43 0.02
N VAL A 522 -28.47 24.95 1.07
CA VAL A 522 -28.39 25.66 2.35
C VAL A 522 -27.57 26.95 2.21
N ASP A 523 -26.48 26.94 1.44
CA ASP A 523 -25.69 28.14 1.15
C ASP A 523 -26.47 29.17 0.33
N PHE A 524 -27.28 28.73 -0.64
CA PHE A 524 -28.20 29.58 -1.39
C PHE A 524 -29.26 30.20 -0.48
N GLN A 525 -29.91 29.39 0.36
CA GLN A 525 -30.90 29.87 1.32
C GLN A 525 -30.30 30.88 2.31
N LYS A 526 -29.02 30.70 2.71
CA LYS A 526 -28.29 31.66 3.55
C LYS A 526 -28.08 33.01 2.86
N LYS A 527 -27.74 33.03 1.56
CA LYS A 527 -27.56 34.25 0.77
C LYS A 527 -28.85 35.08 0.69
N TYR A 528 -30.02 34.43 0.69
CA TYR A 528 -31.33 35.08 0.58
C TYR A 528 -32.02 35.36 1.92
N PHE A 529 -31.92 34.47 2.92
CA PHE A 529 -32.69 34.56 4.18
C PHE A 529 -31.88 34.98 5.43
N LYS A 530 -30.56 35.24 5.32
CA LYS A 530 -29.69 35.66 6.45
C LYS A 530 -29.83 34.80 7.72
N LEU A 531 -30.10 33.50 7.58
CA LEU A 531 -30.34 32.61 8.71
C LEU A 531 -29.13 31.67 8.94
N GLY A 532 -28.44 31.82 10.08
CA GLY A 532 -27.60 30.77 10.70
C GLY A 532 -26.13 30.61 10.27
N SER A 533 -25.36 29.96 11.17
CA SER A 533 -23.92 29.67 11.05
C SER A 533 -23.60 28.58 10.01
N THR A 534 -22.52 28.77 9.25
CA THR A 534 -22.03 27.87 8.19
C THR A 534 -21.81 26.42 8.67
N THR A 535 -21.49 26.25 9.96
CA THR A 535 -21.27 24.93 10.58
C THR A 535 -22.55 24.09 10.65
N PHE A 536 -23.71 24.73 10.80
CA PHE A 536 -24.99 24.02 10.92
C PHE A 536 -25.44 23.41 9.58
N GLY A 537 -25.20 24.11 8.47
CA GLY A 537 -25.55 23.61 7.13
C GLY A 537 -24.80 22.35 6.74
N ASN A 538 -23.47 22.33 6.97
CA ASN A 538 -22.64 21.16 6.70
C ASN A 538 -23.02 19.96 7.58
N ALA A 539 -23.35 20.22 8.86
CA ALA A 539 -23.82 19.18 9.77
C ALA A 539 -25.20 18.62 9.33
N LEU A 540 -26.11 19.47 8.87
CA LEU A 540 -27.42 19.07 8.35
C LEU A 540 -27.29 18.22 7.08
N ALA A 541 -26.44 18.63 6.12
CA ALA A 541 -26.16 17.87 4.92
C ALA A 541 -25.57 16.49 5.26
N GLN A 542 -24.63 16.45 6.20
CA GLN A 542 -24.02 15.20 6.67
C GLN A 542 -25.03 14.29 7.38
N MET A 543 -25.88 14.84 8.26
CA MET A 543 -26.95 14.09 8.95
C MET A 543 -27.96 13.52 7.96
N SER A 544 -28.31 14.29 6.93
CA SER A 544 -29.25 13.88 5.88
C SER A 544 -28.71 12.70 5.08
N VAL A 545 -27.42 12.69 4.74
CA VAL A 545 -26.78 11.56 4.05
C VAL A 545 -26.83 10.29 4.90
N PHE A 546 -26.48 10.38 6.18
CA PHE A 546 -26.54 9.23 7.09
C PHE A 546 -27.96 8.73 7.30
N PHE A 547 -28.93 9.63 7.44
CA PHE A 547 -30.35 9.28 7.59
C PHE A 547 -30.87 8.55 6.36
N ILE A 548 -30.66 9.10 5.15
CA ILE A 548 -31.08 8.47 3.89
C ILE A 548 -30.43 7.10 3.75
N SER A 549 -29.12 6.98 4.01
CA SER A 549 -28.42 5.70 3.99
C SER A 549 -29.06 4.69 4.96
N ALA A 550 -29.31 5.07 6.21
CA ALA A 550 -29.90 4.19 7.23
C ALA A 550 -31.30 3.69 6.84
N VAL A 551 -32.13 4.56 6.26
CA VAL A 551 -33.48 4.21 5.80
C VAL A 551 -33.43 3.16 4.68
N PHE A 552 -32.51 3.30 3.71
CA PHE A 552 -32.38 2.31 2.64
C PHE A 552 -31.89 0.95 3.14
N HIS A 553 -30.98 0.92 4.13
CA HIS A 553 -30.56 -0.33 4.75
C HIS A 553 -31.74 -1.02 5.46
N GLU A 554 -32.54 -0.27 6.22
CA GLU A 554 -33.75 -0.81 6.85
C GLU A 554 -34.77 -1.30 5.83
N TYR A 555 -34.96 -0.56 4.74
CA TYR A 555 -35.86 -0.92 3.65
C TYR A 555 -35.49 -2.26 3.01
N TRP A 556 -34.22 -2.48 2.69
CA TRP A 556 -33.77 -3.74 2.07
C TRP A 556 -34.04 -4.94 2.98
N PHE A 557 -33.72 -4.83 4.27
CA PHE A 557 -33.97 -5.92 5.23
C PHE A 557 -35.45 -6.12 5.53
N THR A 558 -36.23 -5.03 5.64
CA THR A 558 -37.67 -5.11 5.88
C THR A 558 -38.38 -5.84 4.74
N VAL A 559 -38.07 -5.49 3.48
CA VAL A 559 -38.68 -6.15 2.32
C VAL A 559 -38.14 -7.57 2.12
N GLY A 560 -36.83 -7.78 2.34
CA GLY A 560 -36.19 -9.08 2.19
C GLY A 560 -36.69 -10.12 3.21
N LEU A 561 -36.81 -9.73 4.47
CA LEU A 561 -37.24 -10.61 5.57
C LEU A 561 -38.76 -10.56 5.82
N ARG A 562 -39.48 -9.65 5.15
CA ARG A 562 -40.93 -9.40 5.33
C ARG A 562 -41.32 -9.13 6.78
N MET A 563 -40.45 -8.45 7.50
CA MET A 563 -40.67 -8.05 8.90
C MET A 563 -40.05 -6.69 9.14
N PHE A 564 -40.71 -5.83 9.91
CA PHE A 564 -40.17 -4.53 10.28
C PHE A 564 -39.58 -4.61 11.69
N TYR A 565 -38.26 -4.52 11.79
CA TYR A 565 -37.57 -4.47 13.08
C TYR A 565 -36.38 -3.51 12.98
N PRO A 566 -36.53 -2.22 13.37
CA PRO A 566 -35.64 -1.13 12.95
C PRO A 566 -34.24 -1.11 13.60
N ILE A 567 -33.66 -2.26 13.89
CA ILE A 567 -32.38 -2.37 14.60
C ILE A 567 -31.22 -1.89 13.73
N ILE A 568 -31.21 -2.13 12.41
CA ILE A 568 -30.11 -1.60 11.58
C ILE A 568 -30.16 -0.08 11.50
N PHE A 569 -31.37 0.51 11.44
CA PHE A 569 -31.54 1.96 11.51
C PHE A 569 -30.96 2.52 12.82
N PHE A 570 -31.30 1.93 13.97
CA PHE A 570 -30.76 2.36 15.27
C PHE A 570 -29.24 2.16 15.39
N LEU A 571 -28.71 1.01 14.97
CA LEU A 571 -27.28 0.72 15.00
C LEU A 571 -26.48 1.70 14.11
N TYR A 572 -26.95 1.95 12.90
CA TYR A 572 -26.22 2.76 11.92
C TYR A 572 -26.37 4.27 12.19
N PHE A 573 -27.59 4.75 12.44
CA PHE A 573 -27.85 6.18 12.61
C PHE A 573 -27.56 6.67 14.03
N VAL A 574 -28.10 6.01 15.06
CA VAL A 574 -27.98 6.47 16.45
C VAL A 574 -26.62 6.10 17.02
N ILE A 575 -26.28 4.82 17.06
CA ILE A 575 -24.99 4.38 17.63
C ILE A 575 -23.83 4.84 16.75
N GLY A 576 -23.95 4.71 15.42
CA GLY A 576 -22.96 5.25 14.48
C GLY A 576 -22.76 6.77 14.61
N GLY A 577 -23.83 7.53 14.83
CA GLY A 577 -23.77 8.98 15.07
C GLY A 577 -23.10 9.35 16.40
N ILE A 578 -23.42 8.64 17.49
CA ILE A 578 -22.78 8.83 18.80
C ILE A 578 -21.28 8.54 18.71
N ILE A 579 -20.91 7.43 18.07
CA ILE A 579 -19.52 7.02 17.91
C ILE A 579 -18.77 7.98 16.98
N PHE A 580 -19.43 8.54 15.96
CA PHE A 580 -18.86 9.60 15.14
C PHE A 580 -18.52 10.85 15.96
N LEU A 581 -19.42 11.29 16.85
CA LEU A 581 -19.17 12.41 17.76
C LEU A 581 -18.00 12.11 18.71
N LEU A 582 -17.97 10.91 19.30
CA LEU A 582 -16.88 10.45 20.16
C LEU A 582 -15.54 10.39 19.42
N SER A 583 -15.54 9.98 18.15
CA SER A 583 -14.35 9.91 17.30
C SER A 583 -13.66 11.26 17.17
N ASN A 584 -14.43 12.35 17.10
CA ASN A 584 -13.88 13.71 17.00
C ASN A 584 -13.22 14.20 18.30
N LEU A 585 -13.52 13.59 19.44
CA LEU A 585 -12.92 13.92 20.74
C LEU A 585 -11.57 13.23 20.97
N ILE A 586 -11.33 12.08 20.31
CA ILE A 586 -10.12 11.27 20.48
C ILE A 586 -9.03 11.74 19.51
N LYS A 587 -8.15 12.65 19.94
CA LYS A 587 -7.12 13.29 19.08
C LYS A 587 -5.73 12.60 19.04
N LYS A 588 -5.48 11.51 19.80
CA LYS A 588 -4.22 10.70 19.80
C LYS A 588 -4.49 9.25 20.29
N PRO A 589 -3.61 8.25 20.06
CA PRO A 589 -2.89 7.87 18.84
C PRO A 589 -3.76 6.93 17.96
N SER A 590 -3.45 6.84 16.67
CA SER A 590 -4.23 6.09 15.64
C SER A 590 -4.63 4.65 15.99
N SER A 591 -3.88 3.96 16.86
CA SER A 591 -4.13 2.55 17.20
C SER A 591 -5.34 2.33 18.11
N THR A 592 -5.60 3.22 19.08
CA THR A 592 -6.69 3.03 20.05
C THR A 592 -8.05 3.13 19.37
N TRP A 593 -8.19 4.10 18.46
CA TRP A 593 -9.39 4.22 17.66
C TRP A 593 -9.64 2.98 16.79
N ASN A 594 -8.58 2.41 16.20
CA ASN A 594 -8.73 1.22 15.38
C ASN A 594 -9.31 0.04 16.17
N VAL A 595 -8.87 -0.17 17.42
CA VAL A 595 -9.43 -1.20 18.31
C VAL A 595 -10.91 -0.93 18.60
N VAL A 596 -11.28 0.31 18.91
CA VAL A 596 -12.68 0.70 19.16
C VAL A 596 -13.54 0.49 17.91
N LEU A 597 -13.04 0.82 16.73
CA LEU A 597 -13.73 0.59 15.46
C LEU A 597 -14.02 -0.90 15.24
N TRP A 598 -13.01 -1.76 15.43
CA TRP A 598 -13.17 -3.21 15.29
C TRP A 598 -14.17 -3.78 16.29
N TRP A 599 -14.11 -3.34 17.56
CA TRP A 599 -15.11 -3.71 18.57
C TRP A 599 -16.52 -3.29 18.17
N ASN A 600 -16.69 -2.04 17.71
CA ASN A 600 -17.98 -1.55 17.24
C ASN A 600 -18.52 -2.37 16.06
N LEU A 601 -17.67 -2.72 15.09
CA LEU A 601 -18.08 -3.46 13.91
C LEU A 601 -18.46 -4.92 14.25
N MET A 602 -17.68 -5.59 15.09
CA MET A 602 -17.96 -6.96 15.52
C MET A 602 -19.21 -7.05 16.41
N LEU A 603 -19.32 -6.17 17.40
CA LEU A 603 -20.48 -6.15 18.27
C LEU A 603 -21.75 -5.73 17.52
N GLY A 604 -21.66 -4.73 16.64
CA GLY A 604 -22.77 -4.27 15.82
C GLY A 604 -23.30 -5.37 14.89
N THR A 605 -22.42 -6.12 14.23
CA THR A 605 -22.83 -7.27 13.38
C THR A 605 -23.46 -8.40 14.20
N GLY A 606 -22.94 -8.67 15.41
CA GLY A 606 -23.52 -9.66 16.32
C GLY A 606 -24.93 -9.29 16.80
N ILE A 607 -25.14 -8.02 17.22
CA ILE A 607 -26.46 -7.51 17.63
C ILE A 607 -27.43 -7.58 16.45
N PHE A 608 -27.01 -7.11 15.27
CA PHE A 608 -27.82 -7.17 14.05
C PHE A 608 -28.28 -8.61 13.78
N PHE A 609 -27.36 -9.56 13.71
CA PHE A 609 -27.71 -10.96 13.43
C PHE A 609 -28.61 -11.55 14.51
N ALA A 610 -28.31 -11.34 15.79
CA ALA A 610 -29.09 -11.88 16.90
C ALA A 610 -30.53 -11.36 16.88
N CYS A 611 -30.71 -10.05 16.69
CA CYS A 611 -32.02 -9.40 16.65
C CYS A 611 -32.87 -9.85 15.46
N TYR A 612 -32.32 -9.82 14.23
CA TYR A 612 -33.11 -10.20 13.05
C TYR A 612 -33.36 -11.71 13.00
N ALA A 613 -32.40 -12.56 13.37
CA ALA A 613 -32.61 -14.00 13.40
C ALA A 613 -33.64 -14.40 14.48
N SER A 614 -33.52 -13.84 15.70
CA SER A 614 -34.49 -14.12 16.76
C SER A 614 -35.91 -13.74 16.36
N GLU A 615 -36.10 -12.58 15.72
CA GLU A 615 -37.41 -12.14 15.23
C GLU A 615 -37.96 -13.05 14.14
N TRP A 616 -37.12 -13.48 13.21
CA TRP A 616 -37.54 -14.39 12.15
C TRP A 616 -37.98 -15.75 12.69
N TYR A 617 -37.22 -16.35 13.62
CA TYR A 617 -37.59 -17.62 14.25
C TYR A 617 -38.78 -17.50 15.21
N ALA A 618 -38.92 -16.38 15.92
CA ALA A 618 -40.10 -16.10 16.74
C ALA A 618 -41.36 -16.01 15.89
N ARG A 619 -41.31 -15.39 14.70
CA ARG A 619 -42.44 -15.32 13.77
C ARG A 619 -42.91 -16.68 13.25
N GLN A 620 -42.04 -17.69 13.24
CA GLN A 620 -42.40 -19.05 12.84
C GLN A 620 -42.98 -19.87 13.99
N LYS A 621 -42.41 -19.71 15.20
CA LYS A 621 -42.78 -20.52 16.38
C LYS A 621 -43.97 -19.95 17.16
N CYS A 622 -44.12 -18.63 17.23
CA CYS A 622 -45.17 -17.94 18.01
C CYS A 622 -46.40 -17.64 17.13
N SER A 623 -47.60 -17.62 17.74
CA SER A 623 -48.84 -17.22 17.04
C SER A 623 -48.85 -15.74 16.68
N LYS A 624 -49.74 -15.35 15.75
CA LYS A 624 -50.04 -13.93 15.51
C LYS A 624 -50.69 -13.35 16.75
N ILE A 625 -50.17 -12.22 17.24
CA ILE A 625 -50.71 -11.50 18.42
C ILE A 625 -51.82 -10.54 17.99
N TYR A 626 -51.69 -9.94 16.79
CA TYR A 626 -52.63 -8.98 16.25
C TYR A 626 -53.28 -9.51 14.96
N GLU A 627 -54.59 -9.38 14.83
CA GLU A 627 -55.34 -9.75 13.62
C GLU A 627 -55.06 -8.77 12.46
N ASN A 628 -54.73 -7.52 12.77
CA ASN A 628 -54.35 -6.51 11.79
C ASN A 628 -52.95 -6.82 11.22
N ASN A 629 -52.89 -7.19 9.94
CA ASN A 629 -51.64 -7.52 9.24
C ASN A 629 -50.57 -6.41 9.31
N LEU A 630 -50.96 -5.14 9.40
CA LEU A 630 -50.02 -4.01 9.51
C LEU A 630 -49.41 -3.92 10.92
N LEU A 631 -50.19 -4.16 11.97
CA LEU A 631 -49.70 -4.15 13.35
C LEU A 631 -48.82 -5.37 13.64
N ASP A 632 -49.18 -6.54 13.10
CA ASP A 632 -48.34 -7.76 13.16
C ASP A 632 -47.01 -7.57 12.42
N LEU A 633 -46.96 -6.71 11.39
CA LEU A 633 -45.72 -6.38 10.69
C LEU A 633 -44.83 -5.41 11.49
N LEU A 634 -45.43 -4.39 12.12
CA LEU A 634 -44.71 -3.30 12.80
C LEU A 634 -44.20 -3.66 14.20
N ILE A 635 -44.91 -4.54 14.91
CA ILE A 635 -44.55 -4.92 16.29
C ILE A 635 -43.74 -6.23 16.25
N PRO A 636 -42.53 -6.27 16.84
CA PRO A 636 -41.73 -7.48 16.92
C PRO A 636 -42.38 -8.56 17.80
N ARG A 637 -42.40 -9.81 17.33
CA ARG A 637 -42.98 -10.94 18.07
C ARG A 637 -42.04 -11.48 19.15
N VAL A 638 -40.75 -11.16 19.10
CA VAL A 638 -39.78 -11.54 20.13
C VAL A 638 -40.10 -10.95 21.51
N TRP A 639 -40.80 -9.81 21.57
CA TRP A 639 -41.10 -9.14 22.83
C TRP A 639 -42.26 -9.78 23.60
N ASP A 640 -43.20 -10.42 22.91
CA ASP A 640 -44.40 -11.00 23.51
C ASP A 640 -44.76 -12.31 22.78
N CYS A 641 -43.92 -13.34 22.94
CA CYS A 641 -44.16 -14.64 22.30
C CYS A 641 -45.21 -15.43 23.09
N GLN A 642 -46.41 -15.56 22.52
CA GLN A 642 -47.37 -16.56 22.95
C GLN A 642 -47.20 -17.83 22.10
N HIS A 643 -47.02 -18.97 22.75
CA HIS A 643 -46.91 -20.24 22.06
C HIS A 643 -48.22 -20.54 21.30
N ARG A 644 -48.11 -21.02 20.06
CA ARG A 644 -49.25 -21.66 19.40
C ARG A 644 -49.69 -22.83 20.28
N LEU A 645 -50.89 -22.76 20.84
CA LEU A 645 -51.60 -23.95 21.33
C LEU A 645 -51.67 -24.91 20.13
N LYS A 646 -50.99 -26.06 20.27
CA LYS A 646 -51.01 -27.13 19.27
C LYS A 646 -52.38 -27.78 19.21
#